data_AF-A0A026VZI6-F1
#
_entry.id   AF-A0A026VZI6-F1
#
_cell.length_a   1.000
_cell.length_b   1.000
_cell.length_c   1.000
_cell.angle_alpha   90.00
_cell.angle_beta   90.00
_cell.angle_gamma   90.00
#
_symmetry.space_group_name_H-M   'P 1'
#
loop_
_entity.id
_entity.type
_entity.pdbx_description
1 polymer ?
#
loop_
_entity_poly.entity_id
_entity_poly.type
_entity_poly.pdbx_seq_one_letter_code
_entity_poly.pdbx_strand_id
1 'polypeptide(L)'
;MNSLKTWEPTKMDIACEVIEDSLMKRIYYSAREGMAIALYTLLSDKSDADVDYLINQKVLEDDGQRCTPLIVAARYGHNKVVRMLLEKFKPDLEQEGTVKFNGYVIEGASALWAAAGAGHLSVLKTLVKAGANVNHPTKTNSTPLRAACFNGRLDIVKYLTDHQADINIPNMFNNTCLMIASYKGHLDIVNFLLDKGADPNKKAYCGATALHFAAECGHSTIVCELLKYGAKMTKSVSGMTPLITAAERTRAEVVECLVQRQEVTKEEIIEAYELLGASYANDKDSYCLTKAYKYLHQAMELRYSDTNNIVYKQLGSTVQAYENWKECETLERLESIKNNSNAIHMESLAIRERILGRHNPELPHPIVFRGAIFADNARFDRCIDLWLHALKLRQLNNISIVTDLLRFAQVFSQMIHVGVDLDLSQVLNVLEASVIELDRNKAKIQNPDPKDDTDQYAEEMESNITTTLYILTILTKLMTLNGSRCDESDLTQAHHLVHKLCALRVCLKDGQTLLHLAVNAETPVDDFHTNDVCKFPCAATTRLLIRCGADVNAMDNKRNTPLHIIVGYSKAISDFATLHSIIIELIEAGAHMDTVNNKGRTPYDAVTTGVAKIILRTQTKLSLTCMAAKAIKVYNLTYSGNVPRSLESFIELHGPGLNQS
;
A
#
# COMPACT_ATOMS: atom_id res chain seq x y z
N MET A 1 49.10 20.64 17.46
CA MET A 1 48.56 22.01 17.55
C MET A 1 47.77 22.29 16.30
N ASN A 2 46.45 22.11 16.36
CA ASN A 2 45.42 22.75 15.54
C ASN A 2 44.08 22.19 16.04
N SER A 3 43.41 22.96 16.89
CA SER A 3 42.10 22.63 17.44
C SER A 3 41.03 22.91 16.38
N LEU A 4 40.35 21.87 15.91
CA LEU A 4 39.05 21.98 15.27
C LEU A 4 38.05 22.42 16.35
N LYS A 5 37.75 23.73 16.41
CA LYS A 5 36.62 24.24 17.19
C LYS A 5 35.35 23.93 16.42
N THR A 6 34.52 23.07 16.99
CA THR A 6 33.11 22.90 16.65
C THR A 6 32.41 24.25 16.82
N TRP A 7 31.74 24.71 15.75
CA TRP A 7 30.91 25.91 15.79
C TRP A 7 29.59 25.56 16.50
N GLU A 8 29.35 26.18 17.65
CA GLU A 8 28.03 26.21 18.31
C GLU A 8 27.36 27.55 17.96
N PRO A 9 26.15 27.56 17.37
CA PRO A 9 25.47 28.80 17.00
C PRO A 9 25.15 29.62 18.25
N THR A 10 25.41 30.93 18.17
CA THR A 10 25.17 31.85 19.29
C THR A 10 23.66 32.14 19.44
N LYS A 11 23.23 32.64 20.61
CA LYS A 11 21.85 33.13 20.82
C LYS A 11 21.40 34.18 19.80
N MET A 12 22.35 34.92 19.22
CA MET A 12 22.09 35.94 18.20
C MET A 12 21.84 35.31 16.82
N ASP A 13 22.56 34.22 16.50
CA ASP A 13 22.35 33.43 15.29
C ASP A 13 20.97 32.75 15.32
N ILE A 14 20.59 32.17 16.47
CA ILE A 14 19.25 31.57 16.69
C ILE A 14 18.14 32.63 16.58
N ALA A 15 18.36 33.84 17.11
CA ALA A 15 17.39 34.92 17.00
C ALA A 15 17.24 35.44 15.56
N CYS A 16 18.33 35.51 14.79
CA CYS A 16 18.29 35.87 13.38
C CYS A 16 17.57 34.80 12.55
N GLU A 17 17.86 33.52 12.77
CA GLU A 17 17.16 32.39 12.11
C GLU A 17 15.65 32.41 12.39
N VAL A 18 15.23 32.68 13.63
CA VAL A 18 13.81 32.76 14.00
C VAL A 18 13.10 33.97 13.35
N ILE A 19 13.79 35.10 13.21
CA ILE A 19 13.25 36.30 12.56
C ILE A 19 13.13 36.09 11.04
N GLU A 20 14.12 35.45 10.42
CA GLU A 20 14.11 35.09 9.00
C GLU A 20 12.99 34.10 8.68
N ASP A 21 12.79 33.06 9.50
CA ASP A 21 11.67 32.11 9.36
C ASP A 21 10.30 32.80 9.48
N SER A 22 10.16 33.73 10.42
CA SER A 22 8.93 34.52 10.59
C SER A 22 8.63 35.40 9.37
N LEU A 23 9.64 36.04 8.79
CA LEU A 23 9.50 36.87 7.61
C LEU A 23 9.14 36.03 6.36
N MET A 24 9.82 34.91 6.15
CA MET A 24 9.55 33.98 5.04
C MET A 24 8.09 33.49 5.08
N LYS A 25 7.61 33.10 6.26
CA LYS A 25 6.19 32.71 6.45
C LYS A 25 5.24 33.86 6.13
N ARG A 26 5.51 35.09 6.56
CA ARG A 26 4.66 36.25 6.26
C ARG A 26 4.60 36.56 4.77
N ILE A 27 5.72 36.47 4.05
CA ILE A 27 5.79 36.64 2.59
C ILE A 27 4.96 35.55 1.91
N TYR A 28 5.19 34.29 2.26
CA TYR A 28 4.47 33.15 1.73
C TYR A 28 2.95 33.25 1.95
N TYR A 29 2.49 33.52 3.18
CA TYR A 29 1.07 33.64 3.47
C TYR A 29 0.45 34.90 2.84
N SER A 30 1.20 36.00 2.71
CA SER A 30 0.71 37.16 1.95
C SER A 30 0.47 36.82 0.48
N ALA A 31 1.33 35.98 -0.11
CA ALA A 31 1.14 35.49 -1.46
C ALA A 31 -0.03 34.50 -1.57
N ARG A 32 -0.13 33.56 -0.63
CA ARG A 32 -1.20 32.55 -0.54
C ARG A 32 -2.59 33.15 -0.37
N GLU A 33 -2.73 34.24 0.38
CA GLU A 33 -4.02 34.90 0.65
C GLU A 33 -4.33 36.04 -0.34
N GLY A 34 -3.47 36.26 -1.34
CA GLY A 34 -3.70 37.27 -2.37
C GLY A 34 -3.44 38.72 -1.93
N MET A 35 -2.71 38.94 -0.82
CA MET A 35 -2.42 40.25 -0.23
C MET A 35 -1.27 40.98 -0.95
N ALA A 36 -1.50 41.38 -2.22
CA ALA A 36 -0.46 41.95 -3.08
C ALA A 36 0.24 43.21 -2.50
N ILE A 37 -0.51 44.10 -1.82
CA ILE A 37 0.06 45.32 -1.23
C ILE A 37 0.96 44.98 -0.04
N ALA A 38 0.47 44.13 0.88
CA ALA A 38 1.25 43.71 2.03
C ALA A 38 2.53 42.98 1.60
N LEU A 39 2.42 42.09 0.62
CA LEU A 39 3.57 41.39 0.05
C LEU A 39 4.58 42.35 -0.59
N TYR A 40 4.11 43.35 -1.34
CA TYR A 40 4.97 44.37 -1.93
C TYR A 40 5.71 45.15 -0.83
N THR A 41 5.01 45.62 0.22
CA THR A 41 5.63 46.32 1.35
C THR A 41 6.68 45.47 2.08
N LEU A 42 6.47 44.15 2.17
CA LEU A 42 7.44 43.24 2.78
C LEU A 42 8.74 43.09 1.97
N LEU A 43 8.70 43.39 0.67
CA LEU A 43 9.79 43.16 -0.27
C LEU A 43 10.44 44.45 -0.77
N SER A 44 9.71 45.58 -0.84
CA SER A 44 10.14 46.81 -1.52
C SER A 44 11.40 47.47 -0.93
N ASP A 45 11.61 47.32 0.37
CA ASP A 45 12.68 48.02 1.10
C ASP A 45 13.94 47.15 1.28
N LYS A 46 13.99 46.00 0.60
CA LYS A 46 15.06 45.01 0.69
C LYS A 46 16.03 45.11 -0.50
N SER A 47 17.24 44.58 -0.33
CA SER A 47 18.19 44.50 -1.45
C SER A 47 17.72 43.47 -2.49
N ASP A 48 18.13 43.62 -3.74
CA ASP A 48 17.76 42.68 -4.81
C ASP A 48 18.17 41.22 -4.47
N ALA A 49 19.32 41.04 -3.80
CA ALA A 49 19.78 39.74 -3.36
C ALA A 49 18.90 39.13 -2.26
N ASP A 50 18.45 39.95 -1.30
CA ASP A 50 17.54 39.48 -0.24
C ASP A 50 16.16 39.14 -0.82
N VAL A 51 15.66 39.94 -1.76
CA VAL A 51 14.39 39.68 -2.44
C VAL A 51 14.48 38.37 -3.20
N ASP A 52 15.53 38.17 -4.00
CA ASP A 52 15.75 36.94 -4.76
C ASP A 52 15.83 35.72 -3.85
N TYR A 53 16.54 35.81 -2.73
CA TYR A 53 16.54 34.76 -1.71
C TYR A 53 15.12 34.49 -1.19
N LEU A 54 14.43 35.50 -0.69
CA LEU A 54 13.13 35.35 0.00
C LEU A 54 12.00 34.84 -0.90
N ILE A 55 11.93 35.29 -2.16
CA ILE A 55 10.84 34.88 -3.08
C ILE A 55 11.06 33.47 -3.65
N ASN A 56 12.28 32.94 -3.58
CA ASN A 56 12.63 31.59 -4.02
C ASN A 56 12.65 30.57 -2.87
N GLN A 57 12.53 31.00 -1.61
CA GLN A 57 12.42 30.07 -0.48
C GLN A 57 11.08 29.33 -0.47
N LYS A 58 11.15 28.03 -0.13
CA LYS A 58 10.00 27.14 -0.05
C LYS A 58 9.54 27.03 1.40
N VAL A 59 8.29 27.35 1.68
CA VAL A 59 7.70 27.21 3.02
C VAL A 59 6.94 25.90 3.09
N LEU A 60 7.22 25.10 4.13
CA LEU A 60 6.49 23.86 4.45
C LEU A 60 5.26 24.18 5.30
N GLU A 61 4.08 23.76 4.85
CA GLU A 61 2.83 23.81 5.60
C GLU A 61 2.55 22.49 6.32
N ASP A 62 1.70 22.54 7.34
CA ASP A 62 1.30 21.37 8.14
C ASP A 62 0.62 20.27 7.30
N ASP A 63 0.03 20.63 6.15
CA ASP A 63 -0.63 19.69 5.25
C ASP A 63 0.32 18.96 4.28
N GLY A 64 1.62 19.25 4.37
CA GLY A 64 2.70 18.70 3.55
C GLY A 64 3.04 19.52 2.29
N GLN A 65 2.33 20.61 2.01
CA GLN A 65 2.68 21.51 0.90
C GLN A 65 4.01 22.22 1.18
N ARG A 66 4.90 22.25 0.18
CA ARG A 66 6.20 22.93 0.29
C ARG A 66 6.53 23.66 -1.00
N CYS A 67 6.24 24.95 -1.08
CA CYS A 67 6.42 25.71 -2.33
C CYS A 67 6.76 27.18 -2.10
N THR A 68 7.09 27.89 -3.19
CA THR A 68 7.47 29.30 -3.18
C THR A 68 6.23 30.22 -3.17
N PRO A 69 6.39 31.50 -2.77
CA PRO A 69 5.35 32.53 -2.90
C PRO A 69 4.70 32.61 -4.28
N LEU A 70 5.47 32.46 -5.37
CA LEU A 70 4.92 32.47 -6.73
C LEU A 70 4.02 31.26 -6.99
N ILE A 71 4.47 30.06 -6.62
CA ILE A 71 3.72 28.81 -6.83
C ILE A 71 2.41 28.85 -6.06
N VAL A 72 2.45 29.25 -4.79
CA VAL A 72 1.23 29.29 -3.96
C VAL A 72 0.26 30.36 -4.46
N ALA A 73 0.72 31.55 -4.85
CA ALA A 73 -0.15 32.57 -5.45
C ALA A 73 -0.78 32.10 -6.77
N ALA A 74 -0.02 31.36 -7.59
CA ALA A 74 -0.51 30.82 -8.85
C ALA A 74 -1.56 29.72 -8.66
N ARG A 75 -1.30 28.82 -7.69
CA ARG A 75 -2.19 27.75 -7.28
C ARG A 75 -3.55 28.25 -6.78
N TYR A 76 -3.60 29.35 -6.03
CA TYR A 76 -4.85 29.93 -5.51
C TYR A 76 -5.45 31.01 -6.42
N GLY A 77 -4.86 31.24 -7.60
CA GLY A 77 -5.47 32.10 -8.62
C GLY A 77 -5.28 33.61 -8.36
N HIS A 78 -4.32 34.00 -7.53
CA HIS A 78 -4.09 35.40 -7.14
C HIS A 78 -3.31 36.17 -8.21
N ASN A 79 -3.95 36.43 -9.34
CA ASN A 79 -3.31 37.08 -10.50
C ASN A 79 -2.72 38.47 -10.21
N LYS A 80 -3.27 39.21 -9.23
CA LYS A 80 -2.68 40.49 -8.78
C LYS A 80 -1.33 40.30 -8.11
N VAL A 81 -1.20 39.28 -7.25
CA VAL A 81 0.07 38.91 -6.61
C VAL A 81 1.06 38.44 -7.67
N VAL A 82 0.63 37.54 -8.56
CA VAL A 82 1.50 37.01 -9.62
C VAL A 82 2.03 38.13 -10.51
N ARG A 83 1.17 39.04 -11.00
CA ARG A 83 1.63 40.20 -11.78
C ARG A 83 2.62 41.07 -11.01
N MET A 84 2.31 41.39 -9.75
CA MET A 84 3.17 42.22 -8.92
C MET A 84 4.55 41.58 -8.74
N LEU A 85 4.61 40.28 -8.43
CA LEU A 85 5.88 39.54 -8.32
C LEU A 85 6.69 39.59 -9.62
N LEU A 86 6.04 39.35 -10.76
CA LEU A 86 6.70 39.35 -12.07
C LEU A 86 7.20 40.73 -12.50
N GLU A 87 6.39 41.77 -12.31
CA GLU A 87 6.71 43.13 -12.75
C GLU A 87 7.76 43.81 -11.86
N LYS A 88 7.79 43.48 -10.56
CA LYS A 88 8.64 44.18 -9.58
C LYS A 88 9.86 43.38 -9.14
N PHE A 89 9.77 42.05 -9.09
CA PHE A 89 10.76 41.22 -8.40
C PHE A 89 11.33 40.08 -9.25
N LYS A 90 10.79 39.84 -10.46
CA LYS A 90 11.33 38.89 -11.47
C LYS A 90 11.70 37.50 -10.89
N PRO A 91 10.77 36.80 -10.22
CA PRO A 91 11.03 35.46 -9.69
C PRO A 91 11.39 34.47 -10.79
N ASP A 92 12.12 33.41 -10.44
CA ASP A 92 12.35 32.28 -11.32
C ASP A 92 11.03 31.49 -11.55
N LEU A 93 10.60 31.45 -12.81
CA LEU A 93 9.34 30.85 -13.23
C LEU A 93 9.34 29.33 -13.16
N GLU A 94 10.53 28.73 -13.25
CA GLU A 94 10.73 27.27 -13.31
C GLU A 94 11.07 26.69 -11.94
N GLN A 95 10.98 27.49 -10.86
CA GLN A 95 11.06 26.97 -9.51
C GLN A 95 10.01 25.89 -9.28
N GLU A 96 10.47 24.78 -8.73
CA GLU A 96 9.64 23.62 -8.41
C GLU A 96 9.21 23.61 -6.95
N GLY A 97 7.97 23.23 -6.70
CA GLY A 97 7.44 23.00 -5.36
C GLY A 97 6.75 21.63 -5.23
N THR A 98 6.42 21.32 -4.00
CA THR A 98 5.52 20.24 -3.63
C THR A 98 4.14 20.84 -3.36
N VAL A 99 3.13 20.46 -4.15
CA VAL A 99 1.75 20.99 -4.06
C VAL A 99 0.75 19.85 -3.87
N LYS A 100 -0.29 20.07 -3.06
CA LYS A 100 -1.31 19.06 -2.77
C LYS A 100 -2.63 19.25 -3.54
N PHE A 101 -3.08 18.37 -4.42
CA PHE A 101 -4.38 18.47 -5.11
C PHE A 101 -5.29 17.31 -4.72
N ASN A 102 -6.51 17.59 -4.23
CA ASN A 102 -7.49 16.56 -3.85
C ASN A 102 -6.91 15.44 -2.96
N GLY A 103 -6.03 15.82 -2.02
CA GLY A 103 -5.35 14.87 -1.14
C GLY A 103 -4.01 14.32 -1.67
N TYR A 104 -3.75 14.40 -2.98
CA TYR A 104 -2.51 13.90 -3.59
C TYR A 104 -1.38 14.91 -3.51
N VAL A 105 -0.18 14.47 -3.11
CA VAL A 105 1.04 15.27 -3.11
C VAL A 105 1.73 15.18 -4.47
N ILE A 106 2.01 16.32 -5.10
CA ILE A 106 2.69 16.41 -6.39
C ILE A 106 4.01 17.15 -6.19
N GLU A 107 5.11 16.48 -6.47
CA GLU A 107 6.45 17.07 -6.43
C GLU A 107 6.91 17.55 -7.80
N GLY A 108 7.74 18.59 -7.81
CA GLY A 108 8.28 19.15 -9.04
C GLY A 108 7.33 20.11 -9.78
N ALA A 109 6.27 20.59 -9.12
CA ALA A 109 5.28 21.44 -9.77
C ALA A 109 5.78 22.89 -9.86
N SER A 110 5.81 23.43 -11.08
CA SER A 110 6.03 24.86 -11.33
C SER A 110 4.76 25.69 -11.05
N ALA A 111 4.90 27.01 -11.01
CA ALA A 111 3.76 27.92 -10.85
C ALA A 111 2.75 27.77 -12.02
N LEU A 112 3.24 27.54 -13.24
CA LEU A 112 2.40 27.32 -14.41
C LEU A 112 1.61 26.01 -14.29
N TRP A 113 2.26 24.94 -13.85
CA TRP A 113 1.62 23.66 -13.60
C TRP A 113 0.50 23.78 -12.56
N ALA A 114 0.79 24.45 -11.44
CA ALA A 114 -0.18 24.65 -10.36
C ALA A 114 -1.40 25.47 -10.82
N ALA A 115 -1.18 26.55 -11.58
CA ALA A 115 -2.28 27.34 -12.15
C ALA A 115 -3.13 26.54 -13.16
N ALA A 116 -2.50 25.69 -13.98
CA ALA A 116 -3.19 24.83 -14.93
C ALA A 116 -4.06 23.77 -14.23
N GLY A 117 -3.50 23.06 -13.25
CA GLY A 117 -4.20 22.04 -12.46
C GLY A 117 -5.33 22.59 -11.59
N ALA A 118 -5.22 23.85 -11.14
CA ALA A 118 -6.25 24.55 -10.37
C ALA A 118 -7.30 25.27 -11.24
N GLY A 119 -7.08 25.35 -12.56
CA GLY A 119 -8.05 25.96 -13.48
C GLY A 119 -8.03 27.50 -13.49
N HIS A 120 -6.90 28.13 -13.19
CA HIS A 120 -6.76 29.58 -13.12
C HIS A 120 -6.22 30.19 -14.41
N LEU A 121 -7.07 30.28 -15.44
CA LEU A 121 -6.70 30.80 -16.77
C LEU A 121 -6.04 32.19 -16.72
N SER A 122 -6.50 33.10 -15.86
CA SER A 122 -5.97 34.46 -15.80
C SER A 122 -4.53 34.52 -15.31
N VAL A 123 -4.17 33.68 -14.32
CA VAL A 123 -2.80 33.49 -13.85
C VAL A 123 -1.96 32.80 -14.92
N LEU A 124 -2.48 31.74 -15.51
CA LEU A 124 -1.80 30.96 -16.54
C LEU A 124 -1.40 31.84 -17.74
N LYS A 125 -2.31 32.67 -18.23
CA LYS A 125 -2.02 33.67 -19.29
C LYS A 125 -0.90 34.62 -18.89
N THR A 126 -0.87 35.07 -17.64
CA THR A 126 0.18 35.97 -17.13
C THR A 126 1.54 35.28 -17.11
N LEU A 127 1.62 34.04 -16.60
CA LEU A 127 2.86 33.27 -16.53
C LEU A 127 3.42 32.94 -17.93
N VAL A 128 2.57 32.49 -18.86
CA VAL A 128 3.00 32.20 -20.25
C VAL A 128 3.50 33.48 -20.95
N LYS A 129 2.85 34.62 -20.74
CA LYS A 129 3.33 35.92 -21.28
C LYS A 129 4.66 36.36 -20.67
N ALA A 130 4.95 35.95 -19.45
CA ALA A 130 6.22 36.20 -18.79
C ALA A 130 7.34 35.23 -19.24
N GLY A 131 7.03 34.25 -20.10
CA GLY A 131 8.01 33.32 -20.66
C GLY A 131 8.12 31.99 -19.92
N ALA A 132 7.15 31.61 -19.09
CA ALA A 132 7.16 30.31 -18.42
C ALA A 132 7.15 29.16 -19.44
N ASN A 133 7.92 28.12 -19.18
CA ASN A 133 8.01 26.93 -20.01
C ASN A 133 6.68 26.15 -19.98
N VAL A 134 5.93 26.20 -21.08
CA VAL A 134 4.62 25.54 -21.23
C VAL A 134 4.66 24.01 -21.11
N ASN A 135 5.83 23.40 -21.23
CA ASN A 135 6.05 21.96 -21.14
C ASN A 135 6.81 21.53 -19.87
N HIS A 136 7.06 22.43 -18.90
CA HIS A 136 7.79 22.09 -17.68
C HIS A 136 7.10 20.95 -16.92
N PRO A 137 7.70 19.76 -16.81
CA PRO A 137 7.07 18.62 -16.18
C PRO A 137 7.19 18.67 -14.64
N THR A 138 6.33 17.91 -13.95
CA THR A 138 6.57 17.49 -12.57
C THR A 138 7.59 16.35 -12.50
N LYS A 139 7.97 15.91 -11.30
CA LYS A 139 8.81 14.70 -11.13
C LYS A 139 8.21 13.42 -11.73
N THR A 140 6.89 13.37 -11.85
CA THR A 140 6.15 12.27 -12.51
C THR A 140 5.99 12.49 -14.02
N ASN A 141 6.73 13.42 -14.60
CA ASN A 141 6.64 13.83 -15.99
C ASN A 141 5.25 14.39 -16.40
N SER A 142 4.49 14.99 -15.47
CA SER A 142 3.18 15.58 -15.77
C SER A 142 3.33 17.03 -16.23
N THR A 143 2.92 17.34 -17.46
CA THR A 143 2.98 18.72 -17.99
C THR A 143 1.80 19.58 -17.50
N PRO A 144 1.88 20.93 -17.61
CA PRO A 144 0.75 21.82 -17.31
C PRO A 144 -0.49 21.50 -18.17
N LEU A 145 -0.28 21.12 -19.44
CA LEU A 145 -1.34 20.67 -20.32
C LEU A 145 -2.05 19.43 -19.76
N ARG A 146 -1.28 18.43 -19.30
CA ARG A 146 -1.83 17.23 -18.67
C ARG A 146 -2.63 17.56 -17.40
N ALA A 147 -2.17 18.52 -16.60
CA ALA A 147 -2.88 19.00 -15.41
C ALA A 147 -4.22 19.67 -15.77
N ALA A 148 -4.25 20.50 -16.81
CA ALA A 148 -5.49 21.11 -17.32
C ALA A 148 -6.47 20.06 -17.88
N CYS A 149 -5.96 19.03 -18.59
CA CYS A 149 -6.78 17.90 -19.05
C CYS A 149 -7.37 17.11 -17.88
N PHE A 150 -6.64 16.93 -16.77
CA PHE A 150 -7.18 16.30 -15.57
C PHE A 150 -8.33 17.11 -14.94
N ASN A 151 -8.18 18.45 -14.90
CA ASN A 151 -9.17 19.33 -14.28
C ASN A 151 -10.42 19.58 -15.14
N GLY A 152 -10.35 19.32 -16.46
CA GLY A 152 -11.49 19.54 -17.36
C GLY A 152 -11.59 20.97 -17.89
N ARG A 153 -10.45 21.66 -18.04
CA ARG A 153 -10.39 23.08 -18.42
C ARG A 153 -10.01 23.26 -19.88
N LEU A 154 -10.99 23.08 -20.78
CA LEU A 154 -10.78 23.22 -22.22
C LEU A 154 -10.22 24.60 -22.63
N ASP A 155 -10.62 25.66 -21.92
CA ASP A 155 -10.11 27.02 -22.10
C ASP A 155 -8.60 27.12 -21.89
N ILE A 156 -8.08 26.43 -20.87
CA ILE A 156 -6.65 26.34 -20.58
C ILE A 156 -5.94 25.40 -21.55
N VAL A 157 -6.53 24.24 -21.85
CA VAL A 157 -5.98 23.27 -22.81
C VAL A 157 -5.76 23.95 -24.17
N LYS A 158 -6.77 24.65 -24.70
CA LYS A 158 -6.65 25.42 -25.95
C LYS A 158 -5.54 26.46 -25.87
N TYR A 159 -5.53 27.26 -24.80
CA TYR A 159 -4.52 28.31 -24.65
C TYR A 159 -3.10 27.76 -24.61
N LEU A 160 -2.85 26.68 -23.87
CA LEU A 160 -1.54 26.03 -23.80
C LEU A 160 -1.13 25.46 -25.16
N THR A 161 -2.04 24.77 -25.86
CA THR A 161 -1.76 24.24 -27.21
C THR A 161 -1.47 25.36 -28.22
N ASP A 162 -2.19 26.49 -28.16
CA ASP A 162 -1.93 27.66 -29.01
C ASP A 162 -0.56 28.30 -28.73
N HIS A 163 0.02 28.03 -27.55
CA HIS A 163 1.36 28.46 -27.14
C HIS A 163 2.36 27.30 -27.14
N GLN A 164 2.20 26.34 -28.07
CA GLN A 164 3.16 25.27 -28.36
C GLN A 164 3.36 24.24 -27.23
N ALA A 165 2.38 24.06 -26.34
CA ALA A 165 2.39 22.90 -25.44
C ALA A 165 2.25 21.59 -26.25
N ASP A 166 3.12 20.63 -26.01
CA ASP A 166 3.12 19.35 -26.72
C ASP A 166 2.09 18.39 -26.11
N ILE A 167 1.07 18.06 -26.91
CA ILE A 167 0.00 17.13 -26.55
C ILE A 167 0.49 15.68 -26.35
N ASN A 168 1.69 15.37 -26.84
CA ASN A 168 2.24 14.01 -26.88
C ASN A 168 3.07 13.62 -25.67
N ILE A 169 3.48 14.57 -24.81
CA ILE A 169 4.29 14.30 -23.62
C ILE A 169 3.43 13.52 -22.61
N PRO A 170 3.76 12.26 -22.31
CA PRO A 170 3.04 11.47 -21.33
C PRO A 170 3.70 11.60 -19.94
N ASN A 171 3.00 11.15 -18.90
CA ASN A 171 3.62 11.01 -17.59
C ASN A 171 4.62 9.83 -17.54
N MET A 172 5.27 9.61 -16.39
CA MET A 172 6.23 8.55 -16.15
C MET A 172 5.68 7.12 -16.34
N PHE A 173 4.37 6.94 -16.47
CA PHE A 173 3.71 5.66 -16.74
C PHE A 173 3.21 5.55 -18.19
N ASN A 174 3.69 6.44 -19.05
CA ASN A 174 3.26 6.62 -20.43
C ASN A 174 1.77 6.95 -20.59
N ASN A 175 1.14 7.58 -19.58
CA ASN A 175 -0.25 8.05 -19.67
C ASN A 175 -0.32 9.45 -20.29
N THR A 176 -1.00 9.55 -21.44
CA THR A 176 -1.11 10.77 -22.25
C THR A 176 -2.18 11.74 -21.75
N CYS A 177 -2.20 12.95 -22.31
CA CYS A 177 -3.29 13.92 -22.10
C CYS A 177 -4.66 13.37 -22.55
N LEU A 178 -4.70 12.63 -23.66
CA LEU A 178 -5.92 12.00 -24.15
C LEU A 178 -6.43 10.94 -23.17
N MET A 179 -5.56 10.07 -22.66
CA MET A 179 -5.94 9.04 -21.70
C MET A 179 -6.56 9.63 -20.43
N ILE A 180 -5.96 10.68 -19.85
CA ILE A 180 -6.52 11.27 -18.63
C ILE A 180 -7.84 12.00 -18.88
N ALA A 181 -8.00 12.67 -20.03
CA ALA A 181 -9.26 13.30 -20.40
C ALA A 181 -10.35 12.24 -20.60
N SER A 182 -10.03 11.13 -21.25
CA SER A 182 -10.92 9.98 -21.43
C SER A 182 -11.31 9.33 -20.12
N TYR A 183 -10.36 9.12 -19.20
CA TYR A 183 -10.64 8.61 -17.85
C TYR A 183 -11.59 9.54 -17.07
N LYS A 184 -11.35 10.85 -17.14
CA LYS A 184 -12.13 11.85 -16.40
C LYS A 184 -13.49 12.17 -16.99
N GLY A 185 -13.78 11.76 -18.23
CA GLY A 185 -15.07 12.01 -18.86
C GLY A 185 -15.18 13.37 -19.58
N HIS A 186 -14.05 14.03 -19.85
CA HIS A 186 -14.04 15.37 -20.46
C HIS A 186 -14.10 15.27 -21.99
N LEU A 187 -15.29 15.01 -22.53
CA LEU A 187 -15.53 14.77 -23.96
C LEU A 187 -15.04 15.94 -24.84
N ASP A 188 -15.26 17.17 -24.40
CA ASP A 188 -14.86 18.38 -25.12
C ASP A 188 -13.33 18.50 -25.30
N ILE A 189 -12.57 18.09 -24.29
CA ILE A 189 -11.10 17.99 -24.34
C ILE A 189 -10.66 16.80 -25.19
N VAL A 190 -11.33 15.64 -25.07
CA VAL A 190 -11.05 14.48 -25.93
C VAL A 190 -11.17 14.85 -27.40
N ASN A 191 -12.28 15.46 -27.80
CA ASN A 191 -12.51 15.91 -29.18
C ASN A 191 -11.41 16.87 -29.63
N PHE A 192 -11.10 17.87 -28.81
CA PHE A 192 -10.04 18.83 -29.14
C PHE A 192 -8.67 18.16 -29.32
N LEU A 193 -8.29 17.23 -28.44
CA LEU A 193 -7.00 16.55 -28.54
C LEU A 193 -6.94 15.65 -29.78
N LEU A 194 -8.02 14.94 -30.11
CA LEU A 194 -8.13 14.12 -31.32
C LEU A 194 -8.03 14.99 -32.58
N ASP A 195 -8.71 16.14 -32.61
CA ASP A 195 -8.62 17.11 -33.71
C ASP A 195 -7.21 17.69 -33.88
N LYS A 196 -6.44 17.77 -32.79
CA LYS A 196 -5.02 18.18 -32.80
C LYS A 196 -4.07 17.03 -33.12
N GLY A 197 -4.58 15.84 -33.46
CA GLY A 197 -3.79 14.70 -33.90
C GLY A 197 -3.24 13.83 -32.77
N ALA A 198 -3.84 13.85 -31.58
CA ALA A 198 -3.49 12.90 -30.53
C ALA A 198 -3.81 11.46 -30.99
N ASP A 199 -2.82 10.57 -30.88
CA ASP A 199 -2.99 9.15 -31.26
C ASP A 199 -3.85 8.40 -30.22
N PRO A 200 -5.06 7.91 -30.57
CA PRO A 200 -5.93 7.17 -29.65
C PRO A 200 -5.40 5.76 -29.32
N ASN A 201 -4.42 5.26 -30.07
CA ASN A 201 -3.84 3.92 -29.92
C ASN A 201 -2.54 3.88 -29.11
N LYS A 202 -2.05 5.03 -28.62
CA LYS A 202 -0.94 5.05 -27.65
C LYS A 202 -1.29 4.19 -26.44
N LYS A 203 -0.29 3.47 -25.92
CA LYS A 203 -0.43 2.55 -24.79
C LYS A 203 0.33 3.06 -23.58
N ALA A 204 -0.31 3.09 -22.41
CA ALA A 204 0.36 3.20 -21.13
C ALA A 204 1.27 1.97 -20.90
N TYR A 205 2.15 2.00 -19.90
CA TYR A 205 3.02 0.85 -19.61
C TYR A 205 2.26 -0.42 -19.20
N CYS A 206 1.05 -0.29 -18.66
CA CYS A 206 0.14 -1.42 -18.42
C CYS A 206 -0.58 -1.91 -19.70
N GLY A 207 -0.25 -1.37 -20.88
CA GLY A 207 -0.86 -1.71 -22.16
C GLY A 207 -2.24 -1.06 -22.41
N ALA A 208 -2.80 -0.35 -21.43
CA ALA A 208 -4.08 0.34 -21.55
C ALA A 208 -4.01 1.52 -22.54
N THR A 209 -5.10 1.74 -23.28
CA THR A 209 -5.29 2.86 -24.23
C THR A 209 -6.34 3.83 -23.69
N ALA A 210 -6.52 4.98 -24.34
CA ALA A 210 -7.62 5.90 -24.01
C ALA A 210 -9.00 5.22 -24.02
N LEU A 211 -9.19 4.23 -24.92
CA LEU A 211 -10.41 3.45 -25.02
C LEU A 211 -10.65 2.57 -23.78
N HIS A 212 -9.60 2.01 -23.17
CA HIS A 212 -9.73 1.24 -21.92
C HIS A 212 -10.18 2.14 -20.77
N PHE A 213 -9.58 3.32 -20.60
CA PHE A 213 -9.93 4.23 -19.54
C PHE A 213 -11.35 4.79 -19.67
N ALA A 214 -11.78 5.13 -20.89
CA ALA A 214 -13.17 5.53 -21.14
C ALA A 214 -14.15 4.39 -20.85
N ALA A 215 -13.78 3.16 -21.24
CA ALA A 215 -14.60 1.96 -21.03
C ALA A 215 -14.74 1.58 -19.56
N GLU A 216 -13.66 1.63 -18.77
CA GLU A 216 -13.66 1.39 -17.32
C GLU A 216 -14.58 2.37 -16.57
N CYS A 217 -14.55 3.64 -16.96
CA CYS A 217 -15.34 4.68 -16.30
C CYS A 217 -16.77 4.82 -16.84
N GLY A 218 -17.13 4.10 -17.92
CA GLY A 218 -18.48 4.12 -18.47
C GLY A 218 -18.79 5.31 -19.38
N HIS A 219 -17.78 6.02 -19.90
CA HIS A 219 -17.98 7.21 -20.74
C HIS A 219 -18.30 6.81 -22.18
N SER A 220 -19.52 6.32 -22.41
CA SER A 220 -20.00 5.77 -23.69
C SER A 220 -19.84 6.73 -24.88
N THR A 221 -20.07 8.03 -24.67
CA THR A 221 -19.88 9.06 -25.70
C THR A 221 -18.43 9.22 -26.12
N ILE A 222 -17.49 9.15 -25.17
CA ILE A 222 -16.04 9.18 -25.43
C ILE A 222 -15.59 7.90 -26.13
N VAL A 223 -16.12 6.75 -25.73
CA VAL A 223 -15.87 5.46 -26.40
C VAL A 223 -16.24 5.55 -27.88
N CYS A 224 -17.45 6.02 -28.19
CA CYS A 224 -17.89 6.26 -29.57
C CYS A 224 -16.93 7.19 -30.33
N GLU A 225 -16.50 8.28 -29.71
CA GLU A 225 -15.63 9.24 -30.37
C GLU A 225 -14.24 8.67 -30.67
N LEU A 226 -13.63 8.00 -29.70
CA LEU A 226 -12.34 7.34 -29.88
C LEU A 226 -12.38 6.34 -31.04
N LEU A 227 -13.47 5.56 -31.15
CA LEU A 227 -13.65 4.61 -32.26
C LEU A 227 -13.78 5.31 -33.62
N LYS A 228 -14.45 6.47 -33.70
CA LYS A 228 -14.51 7.27 -34.94
C LYS A 228 -13.12 7.71 -35.41
N TYR A 229 -12.22 8.02 -34.46
CA TYR A 229 -10.82 8.37 -34.75
C TYR A 229 -9.90 7.13 -34.87
N GLY A 230 -10.46 5.93 -35.03
CA GLY A 230 -9.69 4.72 -35.33
C GLY A 230 -9.01 4.08 -34.12
N ALA A 231 -9.54 4.27 -32.90
CA ALA A 231 -9.12 3.50 -31.74
C ALA A 231 -9.37 2.00 -31.93
N LYS A 232 -8.40 1.16 -31.57
CA LYS A 232 -8.46 -0.30 -31.67
C LYS A 232 -8.77 -0.95 -30.32
N MET A 233 -9.58 -2.00 -30.32
CA MET A 233 -9.93 -2.79 -29.13
C MET A 233 -8.86 -3.84 -28.78
N THR A 234 -7.60 -3.42 -28.67
CA THR A 234 -6.49 -4.34 -28.34
C THR A 234 -6.47 -4.71 -26.86
N LYS A 235 -5.87 -5.85 -26.51
CA LYS A 235 -5.65 -6.26 -25.11
C LYS A 235 -4.60 -5.40 -24.39
N SER A 236 -4.84 -5.14 -23.10
CA SER A 236 -3.87 -4.62 -22.13
C SER A 236 -2.85 -5.70 -21.72
N VAL A 237 -1.90 -5.35 -20.84
CA VAL A 237 -0.96 -6.33 -20.25
C VAL A 237 -1.70 -7.38 -19.40
N SER A 238 -2.81 -7.01 -18.74
CA SER A 238 -3.67 -7.95 -18.00
C SER A 238 -4.58 -8.81 -18.91
N GLY A 239 -4.42 -8.71 -20.24
CA GLY A 239 -5.19 -9.48 -21.21
C GLY A 239 -6.61 -8.97 -21.45
N MET A 240 -7.02 -7.85 -20.84
CA MET A 240 -8.36 -7.29 -21.00
C MET A 240 -8.42 -6.41 -22.25
N THR A 241 -9.46 -6.59 -23.08
CA THR A 241 -9.86 -5.60 -24.10
C THR A 241 -10.73 -4.51 -23.46
N PRO A 242 -10.96 -3.36 -24.11
CA PRO A 242 -11.89 -2.36 -23.59
C PRO A 242 -13.32 -2.90 -23.36
N LEU A 243 -13.77 -3.85 -24.19
CA LEU A 243 -15.06 -4.52 -24.02
C LEU A 243 -15.11 -5.34 -22.72
N ILE A 244 -14.09 -6.16 -22.47
CA ILE A 244 -13.96 -6.95 -21.24
C ILE A 244 -13.79 -6.04 -20.01
N THR A 245 -13.03 -4.95 -20.13
CA THR A 245 -12.92 -3.95 -19.06
C THR A 245 -14.27 -3.31 -18.72
N ALA A 246 -15.07 -2.94 -19.72
CA ALA A 246 -16.42 -2.41 -19.50
C ALA A 246 -17.35 -3.42 -18.84
N ALA A 247 -17.30 -4.69 -19.29
CA ALA A 247 -18.08 -5.78 -18.72
C ALA A 247 -17.73 -6.02 -17.24
N GLU A 248 -16.43 -6.13 -16.93
CA GLU A 248 -15.94 -6.33 -15.56
C GLU A 248 -16.33 -5.18 -14.62
N ARG A 249 -16.37 -3.94 -15.13
CA ARG A 249 -16.71 -2.73 -14.37
C ARG A 249 -18.20 -2.39 -14.40
N THR A 250 -19.07 -3.31 -14.83
CA THR A 250 -20.53 -3.14 -14.90
C THR A 250 -21.02 -1.99 -15.80
N ARG A 251 -20.22 -1.58 -16.79
CA ARG A 251 -20.52 -0.47 -17.71
C ARG A 251 -21.38 -0.94 -18.88
N ALA A 252 -22.62 -1.32 -18.58
CA ALA A 252 -23.55 -1.89 -19.55
C ALA A 252 -23.70 -1.03 -20.82
N GLU A 253 -23.87 0.28 -20.72
CA GLU A 253 -24.01 1.16 -21.89
C GLU A 253 -22.79 1.13 -22.82
N VAL A 254 -21.59 1.00 -22.26
CA VAL A 254 -20.36 0.85 -23.05
C VAL A 254 -20.33 -0.52 -23.72
N VAL A 255 -20.69 -1.59 -23.00
CA VAL A 255 -20.79 -2.94 -23.58
C VAL A 255 -21.75 -2.93 -24.75
N GLU A 256 -22.96 -2.40 -24.58
CA GLU A 256 -23.98 -2.29 -25.64
C GLU A 256 -23.48 -1.47 -26.83
N CYS A 257 -22.65 -0.44 -26.61
CA CYS A 257 -22.03 0.31 -27.70
C CYS A 257 -20.99 -0.52 -28.47
N LEU A 258 -20.11 -1.22 -27.74
CA LEU A 258 -18.98 -1.95 -28.31
C LEU A 258 -19.40 -3.23 -29.03
N VAL A 259 -20.44 -3.93 -28.58
CA VAL A 259 -20.92 -5.18 -29.23
C VAL A 259 -21.60 -4.94 -30.58
N GLN A 260 -21.97 -3.70 -30.91
CA GLN A 260 -22.55 -3.32 -32.22
C GLN A 260 -21.49 -3.14 -33.31
N ARG A 261 -20.21 -3.29 -32.95
CA ARG A 261 -19.08 -3.10 -33.85
C ARG A 261 -18.85 -4.37 -34.67
N GLN A 262 -18.67 -4.22 -35.97
CA GLN A 262 -18.53 -5.35 -36.91
C GLN A 262 -17.29 -6.21 -36.64
N GLU A 263 -16.26 -5.60 -36.05
CA GLU A 263 -15.01 -6.24 -35.67
C GLU A 263 -15.11 -7.15 -34.44
N VAL A 264 -16.22 -7.12 -33.68
CA VAL A 264 -16.42 -7.95 -32.48
C VAL A 264 -17.13 -9.24 -32.87
N THR A 265 -16.54 -10.40 -32.53
CA THR A 265 -17.11 -11.69 -32.90
C THR A 265 -18.28 -12.09 -32.02
N LYS A 266 -19.09 -13.06 -32.47
CA LYS A 266 -20.20 -13.62 -31.69
C LYS A 266 -19.72 -14.15 -30.34
N GLU A 267 -18.56 -14.82 -30.31
CA GLU A 267 -17.92 -15.33 -29.09
C GLU A 267 -17.54 -14.22 -28.12
N GLU A 268 -16.94 -13.14 -28.61
CA GLU A 268 -16.57 -11.98 -27.78
C GLU A 268 -17.79 -11.27 -27.19
N ILE A 269 -18.88 -11.17 -27.94
CA ILE A 269 -20.17 -10.63 -27.45
C ILE A 269 -20.72 -11.51 -26.32
N ILE A 270 -20.72 -12.83 -26.52
CA ILE A 270 -21.19 -13.80 -25.52
C ILE A 270 -20.35 -13.68 -24.23
N GLU A 271 -19.02 -13.68 -24.35
CA GLU A 271 -18.12 -13.53 -23.19
C GLU A 271 -18.32 -12.19 -22.49
N ALA A 272 -18.50 -11.10 -23.23
CA ALA A 272 -18.76 -9.79 -22.64
C ALA A 272 -20.08 -9.76 -21.85
N TYR A 273 -21.15 -10.36 -22.36
CA TYR A 273 -22.42 -10.45 -21.62
C TYR A 273 -22.35 -11.41 -20.43
N GLU A 274 -21.68 -12.56 -20.58
CA GLU A 274 -21.46 -13.48 -19.46
C GLU A 274 -20.69 -12.78 -18.33
N LEU A 275 -19.60 -12.09 -18.66
CA LEU A 275 -18.80 -11.35 -17.68
C LEU A 275 -19.55 -10.15 -17.10
N LEU A 276 -20.32 -9.41 -17.91
CA LEU A 276 -21.16 -8.30 -17.43
C LEU A 276 -22.20 -8.80 -16.43
N GLY A 277 -22.87 -9.92 -16.75
CA GLY A 277 -23.81 -10.58 -15.86
C GLY A 277 -23.14 -11.05 -14.56
N ALA A 278 -22.00 -11.71 -14.68
CA ALA A 278 -21.22 -12.16 -13.54
C ALA A 278 -20.75 -11.00 -12.63
N SER A 279 -20.44 -9.86 -13.23
CA SER A 279 -20.03 -8.66 -12.52
C SER A 279 -21.17 -8.05 -11.72
N TYR A 280 -22.36 -7.93 -12.31
CA TYR A 280 -23.55 -7.50 -11.58
C TYR A 280 -23.89 -8.39 -10.37
N ALA A 281 -23.51 -9.67 -10.38
CA ALA A 281 -23.79 -10.59 -9.28
C ALA A 281 -22.83 -10.46 -8.09
N ASN A 282 -21.61 -9.94 -8.30
CA ASN A 282 -20.55 -9.93 -7.27
C ASN A 282 -19.75 -8.61 -7.22
N ASP A 283 -20.33 -7.52 -7.71
CA ASP A 283 -19.80 -6.17 -7.54
C ASP A 283 -20.45 -5.48 -6.33
N LYS A 284 -19.67 -4.74 -5.55
CA LYS A 284 -20.14 -4.09 -4.32
C LYS A 284 -21.09 -2.93 -4.60
N ASP A 285 -20.79 -2.14 -5.62
CA ASP A 285 -21.45 -0.84 -5.85
C ASP A 285 -22.64 -0.99 -6.82
N SER A 286 -22.54 -1.94 -7.75
CA SER A 286 -23.52 -2.19 -8.81
C SER A 286 -24.35 -3.46 -8.61
N TYR A 287 -24.28 -4.12 -7.44
CA TYR A 287 -24.95 -5.40 -7.17
C TYR A 287 -26.41 -5.43 -7.66
N CYS A 288 -26.73 -6.31 -8.62
CA CYS A 288 -28.07 -6.46 -9.16
C CYS A 288 -28.29 -7.83 -9.80
N LEU A 289 -28.90 -8.77 -9.06
CA LEU A 289 -29.18 -10.11 -9.57
C LEU A 289 -30.12 -10.14 -10.78
N THR A 290 -31.06 -9.19 -10.87
CA THR A 290 -31.95 -9.09 -12.03
C THR A 290 -31.16 -8.77 -13.30
N LYS A 291 -30.22 -7.83 -13.25
CA LYS A 291 -29.33 -7.52 -14.37
C LYS A 291 -28.34 -8.66 -14.63
N ALA A 292 -27.82 -9.27 -13.58
CA ALA A 292 -26.95 -10.45 -13.70
C ALA A 292 -27.63 -11.54 -14.53
N TYR A 293 -28.80 -12.00 -14.08
CA TYR A 293 -29.56 -13.02 -14.78
C TYR A 293 -29.94 -12.60 -16.21
N LYS A 294 -30.36 -11.33 -16.41
CA LYS A 294 -30.68 -10.81 -17.74
C LYS A 294 -29.52 -11.03 -18.71
N TYR A 295 -28.31 -10.59 -18.35
CA TYR A 295 -27.15 -10.69 -19.24
C TYR A 295 -26.64 -12.13 -19.41
N LEU A 296 -26.68 -12.93 -18.34
CA LEU A 296 -26.37 -14.37 -18.44
C LEU A 296 -27.33 -15.09 -19.39
N HIS A 297 -28.63 -14.77 -19.31
CA HIS A 297 -29.66 -15.34 -20.17
C HIS A 297 -29.49 -14.91 -21.62
N GLN A 298 -29.28 -13.61 -21.87
CA GLN A 298 -29.02 -13.08 -23.21
C GLN A 298 -27.80 -13.74 -23.85
N ALA A 299 -26.72 -13.94 -23.08
CA ALA A 299 -25.54 -14.64 -23.57
C ALA A 299 -25.83 -16.11 -23.92
N MET A 300 -26.62 -16.80 -23.08
CA MET A 300 -27.04 -18.17 -23.34
C MET A 300 -27.93 -18.28 -24.59
N GLU A 301 -28.87 -17.36 -24.80
CA GLU A 301 -29.68 -17.30 -26.02
C GLU A 301 -28.81 -17.08 -27.27
N LEU A 302 -27.83 -16.17 -27.18
CA LEU A 302 -26.88 -15.91 -28.27
C LEU A 302 -26.05 -17.13 -28.64
N ARG A 303 -25.66 -17.99 -27.68
CA ARG A 303 -24.94 -19.25 -27.98
C ARG A 303 -25.72 -20.14 -28.94
N TYR A 304 -27.04 -20.18 -28.80
CA TYR A 304 -27.95 -21.07 -29.55
C TYR A 304 -28.80 -20.35 -30.61
N SER A 305 -28.57 -19.06 -30.86
CA SER A 305 -29.40 -18.25 -31.76
C SER A 305 -29.31 -18.66 -33.24
N ASP A 306 -28.25 -19.38 -33.62
CA ASP A 306 -28.04 -19.91 -34.97
C ASP A 306 -27.75 -21.41 -34.87
N THR A 307 -28.68 -22.23 -35.37
CA THR A 307 -28.58 -23.69 -35.31
C THR A 307 -27.43 -24.26 -36.14
N ASN A 308 -26.92 -23.50 -37.12
CA ASN A 308 -25.79 -23.89 -37.95
C ASN A 308 -24.45 -23.43 -37.36
N ASN A 309 -24.46 -22.54 -36.36
CA ASN A 309 -23.27 -21.99 -35.72
C ASN A 309 -23.47 -21.81 -34.20
N ILE A 310 -23.62 -22.94 -33.52
CA ILE A 310 -23.77 -23.01 -32.06
C ILE A 310 -22.41 -22.80 -31.40
N VAL A 311 -22.35 -21.88 -30.43
CA VAL A 311 -21.14 -21.60 -29.66
C VAL A 311 -21.21 -22.33 -28.32
N TYR A 312 -20.71 -23.57 -28.28
CA TYR A 312 -20.68 -24.37 -27.06
C TYR A 312 -19.73 -23.80 -26.00
N LYS A 313 -20.16 -23.86 -24.74
CA LYS A 313 -19.41 -23.36 -23.60
C LYS A 313 -18.19 -24.25 -23.33
N GLN A 314 -17.00 -23.66 -23.33
CA GLN A 314 -15.75 -24.36 -22.98
C GLN A 314 -15.57 -24.30 -21.46
N LEU A 315 -16.01 -25.32 -20.74
CA LEU A 315 -16.06 -25.29 -19.28
C LEU A 315 -14.68 -25.31 -18.62
N GLY A 316 -14.52 -24.50 -17.57
CA GLY A 316 -13.35 -24.55 -16.69
C GLY A 316 -13.38 -25.71 -15.70
N SER A 317 -12.27 -25.91 -14.97
CA SER A 317 -12.23 -26.81 -13.82
C SER A 317 -13.10 -26.29 -12.68
N THR A 318 -13.83 -27.17 -12.00
CA THR A 318 -14.57 -26.80 -10.80
C THR A 318 -13.64 -26.35 -9.69
N VAL A 319 -14.10 -25.40 -8.87
CA VAL A 319 -13.34 -24.85 -7.75
C VAL A 319 -14.10 -25.17 -6.46
N GLN A 320 -13.41 -25.79 -5.49
CA GLN A 320 -14.00 -26.18 -4.21
C GLN A 320 -14.65 -25.00 -3.48
N ALA A 321 -13.99 -23.83 -3.48
CA ALA A 321 -14.51 -22.62 -2.85
C ALA A 321 -15.85 -22.17 -3.46
N TYR A 322 -16.11 -22.49 -4.73
CA TYR A 322 -17.38 -22.24 -5.40
C TYR A 322 -18.35 -23.42 -5.28
N GLU A 323 -18.26 -24.26 -4.24
CA GLU A 323 -19.12 -25.45 -4.06
C GLU A 323 -18.92 -26.49 -5.17
N ASN A 324 -17.75 -26.50 -5.81
CA ASN A 324 -17.49 -27.26 -7.02
C ASN A 324 -18.52 -26.97 -8.14
N TRP A 325 -19.03 -25.74 -8.20
CA TRP A 325 -20.06 -25.34 -9.16
C TRP A 325 -19.59 -25.57 -10.59
N LYS A 326 -20.47 -26.20 -11.38
CA LYS A 326 -20.31 -26.37 -12.82
C LYS A 326 -21.24 -25.39 -13.52
N GLU A 327 -20.68 -24.57 -14.39
CA GLU A 327 -21.43 -23.55 -15.12
C GLU A 327 -22.61 -24.16 -15.91
N CYS A 328 -23.69 -23.39 -16.03
CA CYS A 328 -24.85 -23.76 -16.81
C CYS A 328 -24.46 -23.83 -18.30
N GLU A 329 -24.81 -24.95 -18.94
CA GLU A 329 -24.52 -25.22 -20.35
C GLU A 329 -25.73 -24.98 -21.25
N THR A 330 -26.94 -25.03 -20.70
CA THR A 330 -28.21 -24.90 -21.45
C THR A 330 -29.11 -23.83 -20.86
N LEU A 331 -30.04 -23.33 -21.68
CA LEU A 331 -31.03 -22.34 -21.25
C LEU A 331 -31.92 -22.89 -20.12
N GLU A 332 -32.42 -24.12 -20.25
CA GLU A 332 -33.22 -24.79 -19.22
C GLU A 332 -32.48 -24.87 -17.87
N ARG A 333 -31.18 -25.21 -17.90
CA ARG A 333 -30.38 -25.27 -16.68
C ARG A 333 -30.22 -23.89 -16.05
N LEU A 334 -29.99 -22.86 -16.85
CA LEU A 334 -29.90 -21.47 -16.37
C LEU A 334 -31.24 -20.98 -15.80
N GLU A 335 -32.36 -21.29 -16.45
CA GLU A 335 -33.71 -20.97 -15.97
C GLU A 335 -34.03 -21.64 -14.63
N SER A 336 -33.54 -22.87 -14.43
CA SER A 336 -33.71 -23.60 -13.16
C SER A 336 -33.08 -22.89 -11.95
N ILE A 337 -32.06 -22.05 -12.16
CA ILE A 337 -31.37 -21.32 -11.08
C ILE A 337 -31.84 -19.87 -10.92
N LYS A 338 -32.77 -19.39 -11.75
CA LYS A 338 -33.24 -17.98 -11.77
C LYS A 338 -33.65 -17.43 -10.40
N ASN A 339 -34.32 -18.27 -9.59
CA ASN A 339 -34.82 -17.88 -8.27
C ASN A 339 -33.88 -18.28 -7.12
N ASN A 340 -32.71 -18.85 -7.42
CA ASN A 340 -31.70 -19.24 -6.44
C ASN A 340 -30.53 -18.25 -6.48
N SER A 341 -30.50 -17.32 -5.51
CA SER A 341 -29.48 -16.28 -5.44
C SER A 341 -28.06 -16.85 -5.30
N ASN A 342 -27.87 -17.85 -4.43
CA ASN A 342 -26.55 -18.47 -4.23
C ASN A 342 -26.04 -19.14 -5.50
N ALA A 343 -26.91 -19.85 -6.22
CA ALA A 343 -26.58 -20.47 -7.50
C ALA A 343 -26.11 -19.44 -8.53
N ILE A 344 -26.79 -18.29 -8.64
CA ILE A 344 -26.37 -17.21 -9.55
C ILE A 344 -25.01 -16.64 -9.11
N HIS A 345 -24.75 -16.50 -7.81
CA HIS A 345 -23.45 -16.04 -7.31
C HIS A 345 -22.32 -17.02 -7.67
N MET A 346 -22.52 -18.32 -7.46
CA MET A 346 -21.52 -19.36 -7.77
C MET A 346 -21.31 -19.51 -9.29
N GLU A 347 -22.39 -19.50 -10.08
CA GLU A 347 -22.34 -19.43 -11.55
C GLU A 347 -21.49 -18.25 -12.01
N SER A 348 -21.69 -17.08 -11.41
CA SER A 348 -20.98 -15.85 -11.76
C SER A 348 -19.50 -15.89 -11.38
N LEU A 349 -19.13 -16.46 -10.23
CA LEU A 349 -17.71 -16.61 -9.86
C LEU A 349 -17.00 -17.60 -10.80
N ALA A 350 -17.65 -18.70 -11.16
CA ALA A 350 -17.10 -19.68 -12.11
C ALA A 350 -16.93 -19.07 -13.52
N ILE A 351 -17.94 -18.37 -14.03
CA ILE A 351 -17.87 -17.63 -15.31
C ILE A 351 -16.69 -16.66 -15.30
N ARG A 352 -16.57 -15.86 -14.24
CA ARG A 352 -15.52 -14.84 -14.13
C ARG A 352 -14.12 -15.46 -14.13
N GLU A 353 -13.90 -16.53 -13.38
CA GLU A 353 -12.59 -17.23 -13.36
C GLU A 353 -12.26 -17.86 -14.72
N ARG A 354 -13.25 -18.39 -15.45
CA ARG A 354 -13.05 -18.92 -16.80
C ARG A 354 -12.66 -17.83 -17.80
N ILE A 355 -13.40 -16.72 -17.83
CA ILE A 355 -13.23 -15.65 -18.83
C ILE A 355 -11.95 -14.85 -18.57
N LEU A 356 -11.72 -14.42 -17.33
CA LEU A 356 -10.55 -13.62 -16.99
C LEU A 356 -9.29 -14.46 -16.86
N GLY A 357 -9.43 -15.72 -16.43
CA GLY A 357 -8.32 -16.61 -16.12
C GLY A 357 -7.67 -16.31 -14.77
N ARG A 358 -6.96 -17.30 -14.23
CA ARG A 358 -6.32 -17.23 -12.90
C ARG A 358 -5.17 -16.23 -12.79
N HIS A 359 -4.61 -15.81 -13.92
CA HIS A 359 -3.52 -14.82 -13.98
C HIS A 359 -4.02 -13.38 -14.14
N ASN A 360 -5.33 -13.14 -13.98
CA ASN A 360 -5.89 -11.81 -14.03
C ASN A 360 -5.97 -11.20 -12.60
N PRO A 361 -5.40 -10.01 -12.37
CA PRO A 361 -5.35 -9.40 -11.05
C PRO A 361 -6.71 -8.92 -10.51
N GLU A 362 -7.74 -8.78 -11.35
CA GLU A 362 -9.08 -8.35 -10.93
C GLU A 362 -9.91 -9.50 -10.32
N LEU A 363 -9.57 -10.75 -10.64
CA LEU A 363 -10.32 -11.94 -10.25
C LEU A 363 -10.52 -12.09 -8.72
N PRO A 364 -9.54 -11.81 -7.83
CA PRO A 364 -9.70 -12.00 -6.40
C PRO A 364 -10.75 -11.09 -5.74
N HIS A 365 -10.97 -9.87 -6.26
CA HIS A 365 -11.78 -8.87 -5.56
C HIS A 365 -13.26 -9.29 -5.36
N PRO A 366 -13.99 -9.76 -6.39
CA PRO A 366 -15.35 -10.26 -6.24
C PRO A 366 -15.48 -11.50 -5.34
N ILE A 367 -14.45 -12.35 -5.30
CA ILE A 367 -14.40 -13.55 -4.44
C ILE A 367 -14.31 -13.11 -2.98
N VAL A 368 -13.43 -12.14 -2.67
CA VAL A 368 -13.30 -11.56 -1.33
C VAL A 368 -14.59 -10.88 -0.90
N PHE A 369 -15.21 -10.09 -1.78
CA PHE A 369 -16.49 -9.44 -1.50
C PHE A 369 -17.58 -10.47 -1.16
N ARG A 370 -17.73 -11.53 -1.96
CA ARG A 370 -18.69 -12.60 -1.68
C ARG A 370 -18.41 -13.28 -0.34
N GLY A 371 -17.13 -13.52 -0.02
CA GLY A 371 -16.73 -14.06 1.29
C GLY A 371 -17.14 -13.16 2.46
N ALA A 372 -16.95 -11.84 2.33
CA ALA A 372 -17.37 -10.87 3.35
C ALA A 372 -18.89 -10.92 3.59
N ILE A 373 -19.70 -11.02 2.52
CA ILE A 373 -21.15 -11.20 2.65
C ILE A 373 -21.50 -12.49 3.41
N PHE A 374 -20.76 -13.58 3.22
CA PHE A 374 -20.97 -14.79 4.01
C PHE A 374 -20.59 -14.59 5.49
N ALA A 375 -19.49 -13.90 5.78
CA ALA A 375 -19.10 -13.57 7.15
C ALA A 375 -20.16 -12.74 7.87
N ASP A 376 -20.72 -11.72 7.21
CA ASP A 376 -21.81 -10.88 7.76
C ASP A 376 -23.07 -11.69 8.09
N ASN A 377 -23.27 -12.82 7.41
CA ASN A 377 -24.36 -13.78 7.66
C ASN A 377 -23.93 -14.95 8.57
N ALA A 378 -22.82 -14.81 9.30
CA ALA A 378 -22.23 -15.83 10.18
C ALA A 378 -21.91 -17.18 9.49
N ARG A 379 -21.75 -17.19 8.17
CA ARG A 379 -21.29 -18.33 7.36
C ARG A 379 -19.78 -18.28 7.18
N PHE A 380 -19.06 -18.36 8.31
CA PHE A 380 -17.60 -18.28 8.34
C PHE A 380 -16.92 -19.40 7.53
N ASP A 381 -17.52 -20.59 7.50
CA ASP A 381 -17.10 -21.72 6.66
C ASP A 381 -16.93 -21.31 5.19
N ARG A 382 -17.97 -20.69 4.61
CA ARG A 382 -17.97 -20.27 3.20
C ARG A 382 -17.08 -19.05 2.98
N CYS A 383 -17.02 -18.14 3.95
CA CYS A 383 -16.12 -16.99 3.91
C CYS A 383 -14.65 -17.44 3.77
N ILE A 384 -14.22 -18.35 4.66
CA ILE A 384 -12.84 -18.85 4.70
C ILE A 384 -12.48 -19.58 3.40
N ASP A 385 -13.36 -20.44 2.89
CA ASP A 385 -13.14 -21.13 1.60
C ASP A 385 -12.86 -20.15 0.46
N LEU A 386 -13.70 -19.11 0.33
CA LEU A 386 -13.58 -18.10 -0.72
C LEU A 386 -12.32 -17.25 -0.53
N TRP A 387 -12.05 -16.78 0.69
CA TRP A 387 -10.88 -15.96 0.97
C TRP A 387 -9.57 -16.74 0.80
N LEU A 388 -9.52 -18.03 1.14
CA LEU A 388 -8.34 -18.86 0.90
C LEU A 388 -8.08 -19.06 -0.59
N HIS A 389 -9.12 -19.22 -1.40
CA HIS A 389 -8.98 -19.26 -2.85
C HIS A 389 -8.49 -17.92 -3.42
N ALA A 390 -9.07 -16.81 -2.97
CA ALA A 390 -8.63 -15.46 -3.36
C ALA A 390 -7.18 -15.19 -2.95
N LEU A 391 -6.76 -15.60 -1.76
CA LEU A 391 -5.39 -15.48 -1.25
C LEU A 391 -4.39 -16.21 -2.16
N LYS A 392 -4.70 -17.45 -2.55
CA LYS A 392 -3.89 -18.24 -3.50
C LYS A 392 -3.79 -17.56 -4.86
N LEU A 393 -4.91 -17.02 -5.38
CA LEU A 393 -4.91 -16.26 -6.62
C LEU A 393 -4.05 -14.99 -6.52
N ARG A 394 -4.07 -14.26 -5.39
CA ARG A 394 -3.20 -13.09 -5.19
C ARG A 394 -1.72 -13.46 -5.20
N GLN A 395 -1.35 -14.54 -4.51
CA GLN A 395 0.03 -15.02 -4.50
C GLN A 395 0.49 -15.44 -5.90
N LEU A 396 -0.36 -16.15 -6.66
CA LEU A 396 -0.09 -16.55 -8.04
C LEU A 396 0.19 -15.33 -8.96
N ASN A 397 -0.45 -14.21 -8.68
CA ASN A 397 -0.33 -12.97 -9.47
C ASN A 397 0.70 -11.98 -8.91
N ASN A 398 1.47 -12.36 -7.90
CA ASN A 398 2.42 -11.47 -7.22
C ASN A 398 1.79 -10.17 -6.67
N ILE A 399 0.55 -10.26 -6.18
CA ILE A 399 -0.17 -9.13 -5.57
C ILE A 399 0.07 -9.16 -4.06
N SER A 400 0.14 -7.98 -3.43
CA SER A 400 0.25 -7.86 -1.97
C SER A 400 -0.98 -8.45 -1.26
N ILE A 401 -0.75 -9.10 -0.12
CA ILE A 401 -1.79 -9.77 0.68
C ILE A 401 -1.98 -9.14 2.07
N VAL A 402 -1.40 -7.96 2.32
CA VAL A 402 -1.44 -7.28 3.64
C VAL A 402 -2.87 -7.20 4.17
N THR A 403 -3.81 -6.74 3.33
CA THR A 403 -5.21 -6.59 3.73
C THR A 403 -5.92 -7.93 3.92
N ASP A 404 -5.52 -8.97 3.20
CA ASP A 404 -6.12 -10.29 3.29
C ASP A 404 -5.68 -10.99 4.59
N LEU A 405 -4.40 -10.90 4.96
CA LEU A 405 -3.89 -11.42 6.24
C LEU A 405 -4.63 -10.79 7.43
N LEU A 406 -4.83 -9.46 7.41
CA LEU A 406 -5.51 -8.77 8.50
C LEU A 406 -6.98 -9.22 8.60
N ARG A 407 -7.68 -9.33 7.47
CA ARG A 407 -9.05 -9.85 7.41
C ARG A 407 -9.16 -11.25 8.02
N PHE A 408 -8.20 -12.15 7.73
CA PHE A 408 -8.17 -13.47 8.36
C PHE A 408 -7.96 -13.39 9.87
N ALA A 409 -7.00 -12.59 10.34
CA ALA A 409 -6.77 -12.41 11.77
C ALA A 409 -8.04 -11.91 12.49
N GLN A 410 -8.76 -10.97 11.87
CA GLN A 410 -10.02 -10.42 12.40
C GLN A 410 -11.13 -11.46 12.46
N VAL A 411 -11.39 -12.19 11.37
CA VAL A 411 -12.44 -13.22 11.32
C VAL A 411 -12.12 -14.39 12.25
N PHE A 412 -10.87 -14.86 12.28
CA PHE A 412 -10.47 -15.93 13.21
C PHE A 412 -10.61 -15.50 14.66
N SER A 413 -10.25 -14.26 14.99
CA SER A 413 -10.42 -13.73 16.35
C SER A 413 -11.90 -13.63 16.72
N GLN A 414 -12.73 -13.15 15.80
CA GLN A 414 -14.18 -13.09 15.98
C GLN A 414 -14.77 -14.48 16.23
N MET A 415 -14.43 -15.48 15.41
CA MET A 415 -14.90 -16.86 15.56
C MET A 415 -14.57 -17.43 16.94
N ILE A 416 -13.32 -17.26 17.39
CA ILE A 416 -12.89 -17.70 18.73
C ILE A 416 -13.68 -16.96 19.82
N HIS A 417 -13.89 -15.65 19.68
CA HIS A 417 -14.61 -14.85 20.66
C HIS A 417 -16.08 -15.28 20.79
N VAL A 418 -16.76 -15.53 19.66
CA VAL A 418 -18.16 -15.96 19.65
C VAL A 418 -18.36 -17.46 19.88
N GLY A 419 -17.27 -18.24 19.94
CA GLY A 419 -17.29 -19.68 20.20
C GLY A 419 -17.69 -20.53 18.99
N VAL A 420 -17.40 -20.08 17.77
CA VAL A 420 -17.54 -20.87 16.55
C VAL A 420 -16.27 -21.70 16.32
N ASP A 421 -16.45 -22.96 15.94
CA ASP A 421 -15.33 -23.87 15.66
C ASP A 421 -14.47 -23.34 14.50
N LEU A 422 -13.16 -23.23 14.74
CA LEU A 422 -12.15 -22.82 13.78
C LEU A 422 -11.13 -23.95 13.61
N ASP A 423 -11.00 -24.44 12.38
CA ASP A 423 -10.08 -25.52 12.06
C ASP A 423 -8.62 -25.02 12.07
N LEU A 424 -7.74 -25.79 12.70
CA LEU A 424 -6.31 -25.52 12.76
C LEU A 424 -5.70 -25.48 11.35
N SER A 425 -6.16 -26.35 10.45
CA SER A 425 -5.69 -26.42 9.06
C SER A 425 -5.90 -25.10 8.30
N GLN A 426 -7.00 -24.38 8.59
CA GLN A 426 -7.32 -23.10 7.98
C GLN A 426 -6.34 -22.01 8.45
N VAL A 427 -6.01 -21.98 9.74
CA VAL A 427 -5.01 -21.04 10.29
C VAL A 427 -3.62 -21.35 9.75
N LEU A 428 -3.26 -22.64 9.60
CA LEU A 428 -1.98 -23.05 9.02
C LEU A 428 -1.82 -22.63 7.56
N ASN A 429 -2.88 -22.72 6.75
CA ASN A 429 -2.86 -22.22 5.36
C ASN A 429 -2.58 -20.71 5.28
N VAL A 430 -3.17 -19.92 6.18
CA VAL A 430 -2.92 -18.46 6.24
C VAL A 430 -1.52 -18.16 6.76
N LEU A 431 -1.04 -18.92 7.76
CA LEU A 431 0.33 -18.79 8.25
C LEU A 431 1.35 -19.09 7.13
N GLU A 432 1.16 -20.17 6.38
CA GLU A 432 2.01 -20.50 5.23
C GLU A 432 2.04 -19.38 4.20
N ALA A 433 0.87 -18.82 3.86
CA ALA A 433 0.78 -17.68 2.96
C ALA A 433 1.55 -16.46 3.48
N SER A 434 1.49 -16.18 4.79
CA SER A 434 2.24 -15.10 5.42
C SER A 434 3.75 -15.32 5.38
N VAL A 435 4.23 -16.57 5.54
CA VAL A 435 5.66 -16.90 5.43
C VAL A 435 6.17 -16.66 4.02
N ILE A 436 5.42 -17.09 3.00
CA ILE A 436 5.75 -16.86 1.59
C ILE A 436 5.81 -15.36 1.28
N GLU A 437 4.84 -14.59 1.78
CA GLU A 437 4.78 -13.15 1.56
C GLU A 437 5.95 -12.40 2.21
N LEU A 438 6.29 -12.74 3.46
CA LEU A 438 7.42 -12.14 4.16
C LEU A 438 8.76 -12.44 3.46
N ASP A 439 8.95 -13.66 2.96
CA ASP A 439 10.12 -14.00 2.15
C ASP A 439 10.18 -13.18 0.86
N ARG A 440 9.03 -13.00 0.19
CA ARG A 440 8.90 -12.15 -1.01
C ARG A 440 9.22 -10.69 -0.72
N ASN A 441 8.65 -10.10 0.33
CA ASN A 441 8.93 -8.72 0.72
C ASN A 441 10.43 -8.55 1.01
N LYS A 442 11.05 -9.52 1.71
CA LYS A 442 12.48 -9.50 2.01
C LYS A 442 13.33 -9.53 0.74
N ALA A 443 13.00 -10.41 -0.20
CA ALA A 443 13.70 -10.51 -1.47
C ALA A 443 13.61 -9.20 -2.28
N LYS A 444 12.43 -8.57 -2.31
CA LYS A 444 12.19 -7.29 -2.99
C LYS A 444 12.91 -6.10 -2.36
N ILE A 445 13.02 -6.07 -1.03
CA ILE A 445 13.79 -5.04 -0.32
C ILE A 445 15.30 -5.22 -0.56
N GLN A 446 15.79 -6.47 -0.60
CA GLN A 446 17.22 -6.76 -0.79
C GLN A 446 17.69 -6.57 -2.23
N ASN A 447 16.83 -6.90 -3.21
CA ASN A 447 17.13 -6.83 -4.64
C ASN A 447 15.98 -6.15 -5.40
N PRO A 448 15.84 -4.81 -5.30
CA PRO A 448 14.76 -4.10 -5.97
C PRO A 448 14.99 -3.98 -7.48
N ASP A 449 13.94 -4.17 -8.27
CA ASP A 449 13.93 -3.77 -9.68
C ASP A 449 13.86 -2.23 -9.80
N PRO A 450 14.28 -1.60 -10.92
CA PRO A 450 14.20 -0.14 -11.08
C PRO A 450 12.79 0.47 -10.99
N LYS A 451 11.76 -0.38 -11.08
CA LYS A 451 10.33 0.00 -10.99
C LYS A 451 9.73 -0.23 -9.61
N ASP A 452 10.46 -0.88 -8.72
CA ASP A 452 9.98 -1.30 -7.41
C ASP A 452 10.05 -0.11 -6.43
N ASP A 453 9.01 0.05 -5.62
CA ASP A 453 8.96 1.02 -4.53
C ASP A 453 9.41 0.32 -3.24
N THR A 454 10.67 0.52 -2.86
CA THR A 454 11.26 -0.13 -1.68
C THR A 454 10.61 0.33 -0.37
N ASP A 455 10.14 1.57 -0.32
CA ASP A 455 9.50 2.13 0.87
C ASP A 455 8.13 1.51 1.06
N GLN A 456 7.37 1.34 -0.03
CA GLN A 456 6.12 0.58 -0.01
C GLN A 456 6.35 -0.86 0.49
N TYR A 457 7.35 -1.58 -0.04
CA TYR A 457 7.63 -2.95 0.42
C TYR A 457 8.06 -3.02 1.89
N ALA A 458 8.74 -2.00 2.40
CA ALA A 458 9.09 -1.92 3.82
C ALA A 458 7.85 -1.70 4.71
N GLU A 459 6.91 -0.85 4.29
CA GLU A 459 5.63 -0.67 5.01
C GLU A 459 4.75 -1.93 4.97
N GLU A 460 4.70 -2.61 3.82
CA GLU A 460 4.01 -3.89 3.68
C GLU A 460 4.64 -4.96 4.58
N MET A 461 5.99 -5.03 4.65
CA MET A 461 6.71 -5.93 5.54
C MET A 461 6.33 -5.70 7.02
N GLU A 462 6.30 -4.45 7.50
CA GLU A 462 5.94 -4.15 8.89
C GLU A 462 4.50 -4.58 9.22
N SER A 463 3.58 -4.32 8.30
CA SER A 463 2.17 -4.71 8.42
C SER A 463 2.01 -6.24 8.44
N ASN A 464 2.73 -6.94 7.57
CA ASN A 464 2.74 -8.39 7.49
C ASN A 464 3.35 -9.03 8.73
N ILE A 465 4.49 -8.52 9.26
CA ILE A 465 5.11 -9.02 10.50
C ILE A 465 4.11 -8.93 11.67
N THR A 466 3.45 -7.77 11.80
CA THR A 466 2.50 -7.51 12.88
C THR A 466 1.29 -8.45 12.77
N THR A 467 0.75 -8.62 11.58
CA THR A 467 -0.41 -9.50 11.35
C THR A 467 -0.05 -10.98 11.50
N THR A 468 1.14 -11.39 11.06
CA THR A 468 1.67 -12.75 11.30
C THR A 468 1.77 -13.03 12.79
N LEU A 469 2.16 -12.06 13.62
CA LEU A 469 2.14 -12.22 15.07
C LEU A 469 0.72 -12.50 15.60
N TYR A 470 -0.31 -11.81 15.10
CA TYR A 470 -1.71 -12.09 15.46
C TYR A 470 -2.10 -13.52 15.08
N ILE A 471 -1.74 -13.96 13.87
CA ILE A 471 -1.99 -15.33 13.39
C ILE A 471 -1.30 -16.37 14.30
N LEU A 472 -0.06 -16.11 14.75
CA LEU A 472 0.65 -16.99 15.70
C LEU A 472 -0.04 -17.03 17.07
N THR A 473 -0.58 -15.90 17.54
CA THR A 473 -1.34 -15.86 18.79
C THR A 473 -2.65 -16.64 18.67
N ILE A 474 -3.38 -16.49 17.57
CA ILE A 474 -4.56 -17.31 17.24
C ILE A 474 -4.19 -18.80 17.20
N LEU A 475 -3.13 -19.17 16.48
CA LEU A 475 -2.64 -20.54 16.36
C LEU A 475 -2.38 -21.16 17.75
N THR A 476 -1.60 -20.48 18.59
CA THR A 476 -1.28 -20.98 19.94
C THR A 476 -2.50 -21.05 20.86
N LYS A 477 -3.47 -20.14 20.70
CA LYS A 477 -4.74 -20.19 21.40
C LYS A 477 -5.53 -21.45 21.02
N LEU A 478 -5.65 -21.75 19.72
CA LEU A 478 -6.33 -22.96 19.23
C LEU A 478 -5.65 -24.24 19.69
N MET A 479 -4.31 -24.31 19.60
CA MET A 479 -3.55 -25.46 20.11
C MET A 479 -3.82 -25.70 21.61
N THR A 480 -3.97 -24.62 22.39
CA THR A 480 -4.27 -24.72 23.82
C THR A 480 -5.71 -25.16 24.08
N LEU A 481 -6.68 -24.64 23.31
CA LEU A 481 -8.10 -24.99 23.43
C LEU A 481 -8.38 -26.44 23.00
N ASN A 482 -7.72 -26.89 21.92
CA ASN A 482 -7.94 -28.21 21.35
C ASN A 482 -7.17 -29.31 22.11
N GLY A 483 -6.12 -28.95 22.87
CA GLY A 483 -5.39 -29.88 23.74
C GLY A 483 -4.93 -31.14 23.00
N SER A 484 -5.33 -32.32 23.49
CA SER A 484 -4.99 -33.63 22.88
C SER A 484 -5.80 -34.00 21.63
N ARG A 485 -6.67 -33.12 21.14
CA ARG A 485 -7.48 -33.33 19.92
C ARG A 485 -6.82 -32.79 18.65
N CYS A 486 -5.68 -32.11 18.76
CA CYS A 486 -4.93 -31.67 17.59
C CYS A 486 -4.33 -32.88 16.86
N ASP A 487 -4.47 -32.89 15.53
CA ASP A 487 -3.75 -33.84 14.68
C ASP A 487 -2.23 -33.64 14.84
N GLU A 488 -1.49 -34.74 14.99
CA GLU A 488 -0.03 -34.73 15.06
C GLU A 488 0.59 -34.17 13.76
N SER A 489 -0.07 -34.39 12.63
CA SER A 489 0.30 -33.80 11.34
C SER A 489 0.26 -32.27 11.38
N ASP A 490 -0.86 -31.70 11.85
CA ASP A 490 -1.04 -30.25 11.94
C ASP A 490 -0.05 -29.60 12.91
N LEU A 491 0.21 -30.23 14.06
CA LEU A 491 1.21 -29.75 15.01
C LEU A 491 2.60 -29.75 14.40
N THR A 492 2.95 -30.79 13.63
CA THR A 492 4.24 -30.87 12.93
C THR A 492 4.35 -29.77 11.87
N GLN A 493 3.29 -29.54 11.10
CA GLN A 493 3.23 -28.47 10.10
C GLN A 493 3.35 -27.09 10.77
N ALA A 494 2.68 -26.86 11.90
CA ALA A 494 2.79 -25.64 12.68
C ALA A 494 4.25 -25.33 13.06
N HIS A 495 4.94 -26.29 13.69
CA HIS A 495 6.34 -26.10 14.08
C HIS A 495 7.26 -25.87 12.88
N HIS A 496 7.01 -26.55 11.76
CA HIS A 496 7.77 -26.37 10.52
C HIS A 496 7.60 -24.98 9.92
N LEU A 497 6.37 -24.48 9.83
CA LEU A 497 6.08 -23.14 9.32
C LEU A 497 6.68 -22.05 10.22
N VAL A 498 6.55 -22.18 11.54
CA VAL A 498 7.15 -21.22 12.48
C VAL A 498 8.67 -21.29 12.45
N HIS A 499 9.26 -22.48 12.25
CA HIS A 499 10.70 -22.60 12.07
C HIS A 499 11.19 -21.87 10.81
N LYS A 500 10.50 -22.05 9.68
CA LYS A 500 10.78 -21.29 8.44
C LYS A 500 10.66 -19.79 8.68
N LEU A 501 9.59 -19.35 9.36
CA LEU A 501 9.37 -17.95 9.71
C LEU A 501 10.54 -17.37 10.53
N CYS A 502 10.99 -18.07 11.58
CA CYS A 502 12.14 -17.66 12.38
C CYS A 502 13.43 -17.60 11.54
N ALA A 503 13.62 -18.54 10.62
CA ALA A 503 14.78 -18.57 9.73
C ALA A 503 14.82 -17.38 8.75
N LEU A 504 13.68 -16.77 8.42
CA LEU A 504 13.65 -15.55 7.60
C LEU A 504 14.29 -14.35 8.29
N ARG A 505 14.40 -14.33 9.63
CA ARG A 505 15.00 -13.23 10.40
C ARG A 505 14.45 -11.85 10.02
N VAL A 506 13.13 -11.77 9.83
CA VAL A 506 12.43 -10.51 9.55
C VAL A 506 12.33 -9.65 10.82
N CYS A 507 12.35 -8.33 10.64
CA CYS A 507 12.22 -7.35 11.71
C CYS A 507 11.50 -6.09 11.21
N LEU A 508 10.93 -5.32 12.14
CA LEU A 508 10.40 -3.99 11.87
C LEU A 508 11.54 -3.00 11.57
N LYS A 509 11.22 -1.78 11.10
CA LYS A 509 12.24 -0.74 10.81
C LYS A 509 13.08 -0.37 12.03
N ASP A 510 12.54 -0.53 13.23
CA ASP A 510 13.24 -0.29 14.49
C ASP A 510 14.06 -1.50 14.99
N GLY A 511 14.14 -2.58 14.21
CA GLY A 511 14.90 -3.79 14.51
C GLY A 511 14.15 -4.80 15.38
N GLN A 512 12.92 -4.52 15.82
CA GLN A 512 12.16 -5.48 16.63
C GLN A 512 11.79 -6.73 15.81
N THR A 513 12.11 -7.90 16.34
CA THR A 513 11.72 -9.21 15.78
C THR A 513 10.35 -9.65 16.32
N LEU A 514 9.76 -10.70 15.73
CA LEU A 514 8.53 -11.31 16.27
C LEU A 514 8.63 -11.67 17.76
N LEU A 515 9.80 -12.09 18.22
CA LEU A 515 10.03 -12.40 19.64
C LEU A 515 10.04 -11.14 20.52
N HIS A 516 10.56 -10.02 20.03
CA HIS A 516 10.43 -8.73 20.73
C HIS A 516 8.96 -8.35 20.89
N LEU A 517 8.20 -8.43 19.80
CA LEU A 517 6.79 -8.05 19.78
C LEU A 517 5.94 -8.98 20.66
N ALA A 518 6.20 -10.28 20.66
CA ALA A 518 5.46 -11.24 21.48
C ALA A 518 5.61 -11.00 22.99
N VAL A 519 6.74 -10.44 23.43
CA VAL A 519 7.03 -10.16 24.85
C VAL A 519 6.83 -8.69 25.23
N ASN A 520 6.47 -7.83 24.28
CA ASN A 520 6.26 -6.40 24.51
C ASN A 520 4.79 -6.11 24.83
N ALA A 521 4.52 -5.56 26.01
CA ALA A 521 3.18 -5.13 26.42
C ALA A 521 2.64 -3.92 25.62
N GLU A 522 3.52 -3.21 24.93
CA GLU A 522 3.19 -2.04 24.09
C GLU A 522 3.00 -2.43 22.61
N THR A 523 3.11 -3.71 22.25
CA THR A 523 2.83 -4.17 20.89
C THR A 523 1.39 -3.78 20.51
N PRO A 524 1.19 -2.99 19.44
CA PRO A 524 -0.13 -2.56 19.04
C PRO A 524 -0.96 -3.76 18.57
N VAL A 525 -2.23 -3.76 18.96
CA VAL A 525 -3.22 -4.73 18.50
C VAL A 525 -4.33 -3.95 17.80
N ASP A 526 -4.73 -4.41 16.63
CA ASP A 526 -5.88 -3.84 15.93
C ASP A 526 -7.15 -3.90 16.81
N ASP A 527 -7.97 -2.86 16.75
CA ASP A 527 -9.10 -2.73 17.68
C ASP A 527 -10.32 -3.53 17.21
N PHE A 528 -10.35 -3.97 15.95
CA PHE A 528 -11.48 -4.66 15.35
C PHE A 528 -11.37 -6.18 15.52
N HIS A 529 -12.04 -6.74 16.53
CA HIS A 529 -12.08 -8.16 16.92
C HIS A 529 -10.75 -8.81 17.34
N THR A 530 -9.61 -8.37 16.82
CA THR A 530 -8.30 -8.98 17.09
C THR A 530 -7.88 -8.82 18.56
N ASN A 531 -8.22 -7.70 19.21
CA ASN A 531 -7.98 -7.46 20.64
C ASN A 531 -8.73 -8.41 21.61
N ASP A 532 -9.77 -9.11 21.15
CA ASP A 532 -10.49 -10.12 21.93
C ASP A 532 -9.61 -11.34 22.21
N VAL A 533 -8.69 -11.66 21.29
CA VAL A 533 -7.84 -12.85 21.33
C VAL A 533 -6.36 -12.49 21.51
N CYS A 534 -5.87 -11.51 20.76
CA CYS A 534 -4.46 -11.12 20.74
C CYS A 534 -4.16 -10.17 21.90
N LYS A 535 -3.35 -10.64 22.87
CA LYS A 535 -2.89 -9.86 24.02
C LYS A 535 -1.42 -10.09 24.25
N PHE A 536 -0.65 -9.02 24.42
CA PHE A 536 0.78 -9.06 24.67
C PHE A 536 1.11 -8.47 26.05
N PRO A 537 2.11 -9.02 26.76
CA PRO A 537 2.97 -10.13 26.36
C PRO A 537 2.24 -11.49 26.32
N CYS A 538 2.63 -12.39 25.41
CA CYS A 538 1.98 -13.69 25.22
C CYS A 538 2.96 -14.86 25.45
N ALA A 539 2.82 -15.56 26.58
CA ALA A 539 3.70 -16.66 26.95
C ALA A 539 3.62 -17.84 25.97
N ALA A 540 2.43 -18.21 25.49
CA ALA A 540 2.26 -19.34 24.58
C ALA A 540 2.93 -19.09 23.21
N THR A 541 2.73 -17.89 22.64
CA THR A 541 3.39 -17.49 21.38
C THR A 541 4.91 -17.38 21.56
N THR A 542 5.36 -16.82 22.67
CA THR A 542 6.79 -16.75 23.02
C THR A 542 7.42 -18.14 23.06
N ARG A 543 6.79 -19.09 23.76
CA ARG A 543 7.25 -20.48 23.85
C ARG A 543 7.40 -21.13 22.48
N LEU A 544 6.38 -20.95 21.62
CA LEU A 544 6.38 -21.52 20.27
C LEU A 544 7.53 -20.96 19.43
N LEU A 545 7.69 -19.63 19.43
CA LEU A 545 8.79 -18.97 18.71
C LEU A 545 10.16 -19.48 19.16
N ILE A 546 10.39 -19.57 20.47
CA ILE A 546 11.65 -20.07 21.05
C ILE A 546 11.90 -21.52 20.63
N ARG A 547 10.91 -22.41 20.76
CA ARG A 547 11.02 -23.83 20.37
C ARG A 547 11.32 -24.00 18.88
N CYS A 548 10.85 -23.09 18.05
CA CYS A 548 11.09 -23.10 16.61
C CYS A 548 12.36 -22.34 16.19
N GLY A 549 13.19 -21.88 17.13
CA GLY A 549 14.51 -21.32 16.85
C GLY A 549 14.55 -19.80 16.70
N ALA A 550 13.62 -19.06 17.31
CA ALA A 550 13.76 -17.61 17.45
C ALA A 550 15.01 -17.26 18.27
N ASP A 551 15.76 -16.26 17.82
CA ASP A 551 16.96 -15.79 18.52
C ASP A 551 16.57 -14.97 19.76
N VAL A 552 16.76 -15.57 20.95
CA VAL A 552 16.47 -14.96 22.24
C VAL A 552 17.41 -13.80 22.61
N ASN A 553 18.52 -13.65 21.88
CA ASN A 553 19.50 -12.58 22.05
C ASN A 553 19.49 -11.58 20.89
N ALA A 554 18.54 -11.66 19.96
CA ALA A 554 18.35 -10.66 18.92
C ALA A 554 18.24 -9.26 19.55
N MET A 555 18.76 -8.25 18.87
CA MET A 555 18.80 -6.87 19.34
C MET A 555 18.02 -5.94 18.41
N ASP A 556 17.14 -5.11 18.96
CA ASP A 556 16.54 -3.99 18.23
C ASP A 556 17.59 -2.87 17.94
N ASN A 557 17.19 -1.80 17.24
CA ASN A 557 18.08 -0.67 16.94
C ASN A 557 18.58 0.06 18.20
N LYS A 558 17.91 -0.11 19.33
CA LYS A 558 18.31 0.41 20.65
C LYS A 558 19.16 -0.60 21.44
N ARG A 559 19.50 -1.74 20.84
CA ARG A 559 20.18 -2.89 21.44
C ARG A 559 19.44 -3.53 22.62
N ASN A 560 18.13 -3.36 22.70
CA ASN A 560 17.33 -4.14 23.64
C ASN A 560 17.16 -5.55 23.08
N THR A 561 17.32 -6.55 23.94
CA THR A 561 16.94 -7.94 23.65
C THR A 561 15.50 -8.18 24.09
N PRO A 562 14.84 -9.30 23.71
CA PRO A 562 13.53 -9.67 24.25
C PRO A 562 13.49 -9.67 25.79
N LEU A 563 14.61 -10.05 26.42
CA LEU A 563 14.75 -10.01 27.88
C LEU A 563 14.76 -8.57 28.43
N HIS A 564 15.35 -7.60 27.73
CA HIS A 564 15.27 -6.18 28.10
C HIS A 564 13.84 -5.63 28.01
N ILE A 565 13.05 -6.13 27.05
CA ILE A 565 11.69 -5.66 26.82
C ILE A 565 10.75 -6.18 27.92
N ILE A 566 10.72 -7.49 28.17
CA ILE A 566 9.76 -8.10 29.11
C ILE A 566 9.95 -7.63 30.56
N VAL A 567 11.18 -7.34 30.98
CA VAL A 567 11.48 -6.86 32.34
C VAL A 567 10.99 -5.42 32.60
N GLY A 568 10.68 -4.69 31.53
CA GLY A 568 10.04 -3.38 31.58
C GLY A 568 8.53 -3.43 31.85
N TYR A 569 7.90 -4.61 31.82
CA TYR A 569 6.46 -4.77 31.94
C TYR A 569 5.91 -4.30 33.30
N SER A 570 5.15 -3.21 33.26
CA SER A 570 4.67 -2.49 34.46
C SER A 570 3.47 -3.16 35.15
N LYS A 571 2.63 -3.92 34.43
CA LYS A 571 1.46 -4.64 34.99
C LYS A 571 1.81 -6.01 35.59
N ALA A 572 3.09 -6.30 35.81
CA ALA A 572 3.65 -7.55 36.33
C ALA A 572 2.98 -8.11 37.59
N ILE A 573 2.38 -7.26 38.44
CA ILE A 573 1.78 -7.70 39.71
C ILE A 573 0.47 -8.47 39.49
N SER A 574 -0.35 -8.04 38.53
CA SER A 574 -1.63 -8.71 38.21
C SER A 574 -1.47 -9.89 37.25
N ASP A 575 -0.34 -9.97 36.55
CA ASP A 575 -0.06 -10.99 35.53
C ASP A 575 1.32 -11.65 35.75
N PHE A 576 1.54 -12.06 37.00
CA PHE A 576 2.80 -12.67 37.45
C PHE A 576 3.14 -13.93 36.65
N ALA A 577 2.15 -14.77 36.36
CA ALA A 577 2.36 -16.07 35.72
C ALA A 577 2.91 -15.92 34.30
N THR A 578 2.36 -15.00 33.50
CA THR A 578 2.83 -14.73 32.14
C THR A 578 4.24 -14.18 32.15
N LEU A 579 4.51 -13.18 33.01
CA LEU A 579 5.84 -12.60 33.15
C LEU A 579 6.88 -13.66 33.56
N HIS A 580 6.56 -14.46 34.57
CA HIS A 580 7.44 -15.52 35.06
C HIS A 580 7.70 -16.55 33.96
N SER A 581 6.67 -17.04 33.27
CA SER A 581 6.83 -18.03 32.19
C SER A 581 7.77 -17.52 31.10
N ILE A 582 7.58 -16.28 30.64
CA ILE A 582 8.38 -15.70 29.55
C ILE A 582 9.85 -15.53 29.97
N ILE A 583 10.10 -14.97 31.15
CA ILE A 583 11.49 -14.75 31.62
C ILE A 583 12.23 -16.09 31.75
N ILE A 584 11.58 -17.11 32.34
CA ILE A 584 12.18 -18.43 32.50
C ILE A 584 12.48 -19.06 31.14
N GLU A 585 11.52 -19.04 30.22
CA GLU A 585 11.71 -19.61 28.87
C GLU A 585 12.86 -18.95 28.10
N LEU A 586 12.98 -17.62 28.18
CA LEU A 586 14.09 -16.89 27.56
C LEU A 586 15.42 -17.32 28.16
N ILE A 587 15.53 -17.38 29.49
CA ILE A 587 16.78 -17.75 30.18
C ILE A 587 17.16 -19.21 29.89
N GLU A 588 16.20 -20.13 29.95
CA GLU A 588 16.44 -21.55 29.66
C GLU A 588 16.85 -21.78 28.20
N ALA A 589 16.36 -20.94 27.28
CA ALA A 589 16.77 -20.93 25.88
C ALA A 589 18.08 -20.18 25.61
N GLY A 590 18.75 -19.65 26.64
CA GLY A 590 20.08 -19.04 26.53
C GLY A 590 20.08 -17.51 26.38
N ALA A 591 19.04 -16.81 26.83
CA ALA A 591 19.05 -15.35 26.88
C ALA A 591 20.09 -14.82 27.89
N HIS A 592 20.95 -13.92 27.44
CA HIS A 592 22.00 -13.32 28.25
C HIS A 592 21.44 -12.21 29.15
N MET A 593 21.64 -12.35 30.46
CA MET A 593 21.23 -11.38 31.50
C MET A 593 22.19 -10.18 31.64
N ASP A 594 23.32 -10.22 30.94
CA ASP A 594 24.41 -9.26 31.01
C ASP A 594 24.71 -8.57 29.67
N THR A 595 23.85 -8.83 28.67
CA THR A 595 23.72 -7.99 27.48
C THR A 595 23.49 -6.54 27.89
N VAL A 596 24.03 -5.58 27.13
CA VAL A 596 23.78 -4.15 27.39
C VAL A 596 23.17 -3.47 26.18
N ASN A 597 22.14 -2.66 26.45
CA ASN A 597 21.51 -1.82 25.43
C ASN A 597 22.32 -0.54 25.14
N ASN A 598 21.86 0.32 24.24
CA ASN A 598 22.53 1.58 23.89
C ASN A 598 22.70 2.55 25.08
N LYS A 599 21.93 2.36 26.17
CA LYS A 599 22.07 3.15 27.40
C LYS A 599 23.04 2.51 28.41
N GLY A 600 23.74 1.43 28.03
CA GLY A 600 24.64 0.68 28.90
C GLY A 600 23.93 -0.10 30.01
N ARG A 601 22.61 -0.30 29.91
CA ARG A 601 21.82 -0.99 30.93
C ARG A 601 21.72 -2.46 30.59
N THR A 602 21.90 -3.32 31.57
CA THR A 602 21.55 -4.75 31.48
C THR A 602 20.03 -4.95 31.62
N PRO A 603 19.48 -6.13 31.28
CA PRO A 603 18.11 -6.47 31.64
C PRO A 603 17.82 -6.26 33.12
N TYR A 604 18.76 -6.55 34.02
CA TYR A 604 18.60 -6.31 35.46
C TYR A 604 18.48 -4.81 35.80
N ASP A 605 19.25 -3.95 35.11
CA ASP A 605 19.20 -2.49 35.29
C ASP A 605 17.95 -1.87 34.64
N ALA A 606 17.38 -2.54 33.64
CA ALA A 606 16.19 -2.12 32.92
C ALA A 606 14.87 -2.50 33.63
N VAL A 607 14.93 -3.28 34.72
CA VAL A 607 13.75 -3.75 35.45
C VAL A 607 12.92 -2.58 36.00
N THR A 608 11.61 -2.61 35.76
CA THR A 608 10.67 -1.62 36.31
C THR A 608 9.93 -2.09 37.57
N THR A 609 9.85 -3.40 37.82
CA THR A 609 9.05 -3.97 38.92
C THR A 609 9.86 -4.88 39.85
N GLY A 610 9.51 -4.90 41.15
CA GLY A 610 10.18 -5.75 42.14
C GLY A 610 10.07 -7.25 41.82
N VAL A 611 8.98 -7.66 41.18
CA VAL A 611 8.73 -9.04 40.76
C VAL A 611 9.78 -9.52 39.74
N ALA A 612 9.94 -8.79 38.63
CA ALA A 612 10.93 -9.14 37.62
C ALA A 612 12.35 -9.14 38.21
N LYS A 613 12.63 -8.23 39.15
CA LYS A 613 13.92 -8.17 39.87
C LYS A 613 14.18 -9.44 40.68
N ILE A 614 13.16 -9.97 41.35
CA ILE A 614 13.26 -11.22 42.12
C ILE A 614 13.52 -12.39 41.18
N ILE A 615 12.77 -12.50 40.08
CA ILE A 615 12.90 -13.60 39.11
C ILE A 615 14.31 -13.61 38.49
N LEU A 616 14.81 -12.46 38.04
CA LEU A 616 16.18 -12.38 37.50
C LEU A 616 17.22 -12.75 38.55
N ARG A 617 17.06 -12.30 39.80
CA ARG A 617 18.01 -12.59 40.89
C ARG A 617 18.07 -14.08 41.22
N THR A 618 16.93 -14.78 41.21
CA THR A 618 16.90 -16.23 41.49
C THR A 618 17.46 -17.05 40.35
N GLN A 619 17.46 -16.53 39.12
CA GLN A 619 17.96 -17.21 37.92
C GLN A 619 19.39 -16.82 37.54
N THR A 620 20.02 -15.87 38.26
CA THR A 620 21.35 -15.37 37.91
C THR A 620 22.39 -16.49 37.98
N LYS A 621 22.90 -16.91 36.82
CA LYS A 621 24.06 -17.81 36.69
C LYS A 621 25.14 -17.07 35.89
N LEU A 622 26.14 -16.53 36.59
CA LEU A 622 27.29 -15.89 35.96
C LEU A 622 28.22 -16.97 35.39
N SER A 623 28.39 -16.99 34.07
CA SER A 623 29.41 -17.82 33.44
C SER A 623 30.76 -17.07 33.40
N LEU A 624 31.86 -17.82 33.48
CA LEU A 624 33.21 -17.26 33.33
C LEU A 624 33.41 -16.58 31.98
N THR A 625 32.77 -17.09 30.93
CA THR A 625 32.84 -16.53 29.56
C THR A 625 32.19 -15.15 29.49
N CYS A 626 31.01 -14.98 30.08
CA CYS A 626 30.33 -13.70 30.27
C CYS A 626 31.19 -12.70 31.04
N MET A 627 31.78 -13.12 32.17
CA MET A 627 32.67 -12.26 32.96
C MET A 627 33.91 -11.82 32.19
N ALA A 628 34.53 -12.72 31.42
CA ALA A 628 35.69 -12.40 30.60
C ALA A 628 35.34 -11.41 29.47
N ALA A 629 34.23 -11.63 28.76
CA ALA A 629 33.73 -10.71 27.73
C ALA A 629 33.45 -9.31 28.29
N LYS A 630 32.81 -9.25 29.47
CA LYS A 630 32.57 -7.99 30.18
C LYS A 630 33.88 -7.29 30.58
N ALA A 631 34.86 -8.03 31.11
CA ALA A 631 36.16 -7.47 31.46
C ALA A 631 36.88 -6.87 30.22
N ILE A 632 36.85 -7.58 29.08
CA ILE A 632 37.41 -7.09 27.81
C ILE A 632 36.80 -5.73 27.43
N LYS A 633 35.47 -5.58 27.56
CA LYS A 633 34.78 -4.33 27.24
C LYS A 633 35.01 -3.23 28.28
N VAL A 634 34.96 -3.55 29.56
CA VAL A 634 35.18 -2.59 30.67
C VAL A 634 36.59 -2.00 30.62
N TYR A 635 37.60 -2.81 30.28
CA TYR A 635 39.00 -2.36 30.19
C TYR A 635 39.43 -1.96 28.77
N ASN A 636 38.49 -1.89 27.82
CA ASN A 636 38.72 -1.53 26.42
C ASN A 636 39.89 -2.31 25.77
N LEU A 637 39.97 -3.62 26.02
CA LEU A 637 41.03 -4.48 25.51
C LEU A 637 40.80 -4.78 24.02
N THR A 638 41.85 -4.78 23.21
CA THR A 638 41.79 -5.13 21.78
C THR A 638 41.57 -6.64 21.59
N TYR A 639 40.40 -7.02 21.09
CA TYR A 639 40.05 -8.43 20.87
C TYR A 639 39.85 -8.82 19.40
N SER A 640 39.53 -7.87 18.51
CA SER A 640 39.30 -8.19 17.09
C SER A 640 40.57 -8.69 16.42
N GLY A 641 40.48 -9.83 15.73
CA GLY A 641 41.61 -10.55 15.15
C GLY A 641 42.47 -11.34 16.17
N ASN A 642 42.25 -11.14 17.47
CA ASN A 642 42.97 -11.82 18.56
C ASN A 642 42.17 -12.99 19.18
N VAL A 643 40.87 -13.04 18.92
CA VAL A 643 39.98 -14.14 19.31
C VAL A 643 39.30 -14.71 18.06
N PRO A 644 38.81 -15.96 18.10
CA PRO A 644 37.95 -16.49 17.04
C PRO A 644 36.80 -15.52 16.71
N ARG A 645 36.48 -15.34 15.42
CA ARG A 645 35.39 -14.45 14.96
C ARG A 645 34.04 -14.73 15.65
N SER A 646 33.78 -15.99 16.00
CA SER A 646 32.58 -16.40 16.75
C SER A 646 32.53 -15.86 18.18
N LEU A 647 33.68 -15.51 18.78
CA LEU A 647 33.77 -14.87 20.10
C LEU A 647 33.79 -13.35 20.01
N GLU A 648 34.13 -12.75 18.87
CA GLU A 648 34.06 -11.29 18.69
C GLU A 648 32.62 -10.79 18.85
N SER A 649 31.66 -11.43 18.19
CA SER A 649 30.23 -11.11 18.33
C SER A 649 29.72 -11.35 19.75
N PHE A 650 30.21 -12.39 20.41
CA PHE A 650 29.90 -12.66 21.82
C PHE A 650 30.43 -11.56 22.74
N ILE A 651 31.66 -11.08 22.54
CA ILE A 651 32.24 -9.98 23.33
C ILE A 651 31.50 -8.66 23.06
N GLU A 652 31.08 -8.41 21.82
CA GLU A 652 30.29 -7.23 21.44
C GLU A 652 28.93 -7.16 22.13
N LEU A 653 28.32 -8.30 22.44
CA LEU A 653 27.05 -8.39 23.16
C LEU A 653 27.12 -7.74 24.56
N HIS A 654 28.30 -7.75 25.19
CA HIS A 654 28.54 -7.38 26.59
C HIS A 654 29.12 -5.96 26.77
N GLY A 655 29.12 -5.13 25.73
CA GLY A 655 29.52 -3.72 25.79
C GLY A 655 28.59 -2.83 24.96
N PRO A 656 28.61 -1.50 25.18
CA PRO A 656 27.98 -0.58 24.24
C PRO A 656 28.62 -0.84 22.86
N GLY A 657 27.80 -0.96 21.81
CA GLY A 657 28.29 -1.31 20.47
C GLY A 657 29.45 -0.43 20.01
N LEU A 658 30.25 -0.91 19.06
CA LEU A 658 31.34 -0.13 18.46
C LEU A 658 30.80 1.12 17.77
N ASN A 659 30.67 2.20 18.54
CA ASN A 659 30.59 3.62 18.16
C ASN A 659 30.46 4.44 19.44
N GLN A 660 31.58 4.58 20.15
CA GLN A 660 31.81 5.67 21.10
C GLN A 660 33.21 6.22 20.87
N SER A 661 33.34 7.01 19.79
CA SER A 661 34.15 8.23 19.65
C SER A 661 34.30 8.59 18.18
#